data_AF-A0A9X0EDS6-F1
#
_entry.id   AF-A0A9X0EDS6-F1
#
_cell.length_a   1.000
_cell.length_b   1.000
_cell.length_c   1.000
_cell.angle_alpha   90.00
_cell.angle_beta   90.00
_cell.angle_gamma   90.00
#
_symmetry.space_group_name_H-M   'P 1'
#
loop_
_entity.id
_entity.type
_entity.pdbx_description
1 polymer ?
#
loop_
_entity_poly.entity_id
_entity_poly.type
_entity_poly.pdbx_seq_one_letter_code
_entity_poly.pdbx_strand_id
1 'polypeptide(L)'
;MQGSNTAVATSDERQLKQIARRYAAAYPDLHELARSAAQRIIFKHTGQHLDPGQVYWHRFSTASSSSRSFTGWRHGGKPVQSMTMIELLLHRFDAADQQSVDELSLYGGFYTDGPTHERFDERNEVRLLPAEVLEDFWALDFSAGYRRQMDRFWAQHSDDFCLLAKASFLAHAGESVGRHRLSLADFHVLRRAITPDPDPVPSLAQLRLPSLGMFYLELGEFKARDVLRIAGEGGRQMIYLCGDEEPFRCFDTHQQLYEWLKGQFLSLRTRVAICARFLRSPDDWQAHRQAFQRDVALLLSREQDLDGPARLVNRSADPIPGDPFAYLRDMARRDMMQDADTLLTSNGDLRKQIWLGYLNAFLSVSGNLAVLGWPMALAVVGASAIGVGLSIDLAASGKTAEQRRAGVQGAISSAIYLLFNLPLLTRMSADICVAAPRIRPPLGELAGNPLAGMSGDVVLEPAIPELGEARFEGIHRLDNGEMWILIGAEAHRVSFDESLGGWVVVDPGNPFAFNGRYGVAYDAHAGWKGLSPLRLAGGSPMDGAIVAVSQPRFVTVQSAFWDRFMQLNLFDEKLYSEAAMARQETVVEAFRMDPYETVTTDSEGEDVHFDEWGAKHRVFRTHEGDHFAASITQYTQEDDAYNQFLRTGVPKYPDQVDMLQRFVDDVVTVGRNNDVALYRGGSGARGTSGAFFRTGDVRAGDVLVTTDITSFSENPYMARTFASNQEGIHASATTAPIRFDDTSVVFVLPEKDYLNAVPVAPFSANPEEAEAIFLPGHYFRIESIEQVLGTFYQFMKVQLREIEGPIEGRQLLDLRTGEAFSRAQYAARLGSSAQQLTERFFPTPAF
;
A
#
# COMPACT_ATOMS: atom_id res chain seq x y z
N MET A 1 -11.17 -11.81 -49.00
CA MET A 1 -10.81 -12.89 -48.05
C MET A 1 -11.88 -12.91 -46.98
N GLN A 2 -12.67 -13.99 -46.90
CA GLN A 2 -13.70 -14.15 -45.87
C GLN A 2 -13.02 -14.31 -44.52
N GLY A 3 -13.32 -13.40 -43.60
CA GLY A 3 -12.78 -13.39 -42.24
C GLY A 3 -13.33 -14.57 -41.44
N SER A 4 -12.43 -15.47 -41.06
CA SER A 4 -12.66 -16.42 -39.98
C SER A 4 -12.80 -15.64 -38.68
N ASN A 5 -14.02 -15.58 -38.17
CA ASN A 5 -14.35 -15.01 -36.86
C ASN A 5 -13.87 -15.99 -35.78
N THR A 6 -12.55 -16.06 -35.55
CA THR A 6 -11.98 -16.73 -34.39
C THR A 6 -12.14 -15.80 -33.20
N ALA A 7 -13.11 -16.11 -32.33
CA ALA A 7 -13.20 -15.49 -31.01
C ALA A 7 -11.82 -15.59 -30.34
N VAL A 8 -11.18 -14.44 -30.11
CA VAL A 8 -9.90 -14.37 -29.40
C VAL A 8 -10.13 -14.98 -28.02
N ALA A 9 -9.50 -16.13 -27.74
CA ALA A 9 -9.56 -16.73 -26.43
C ALA A 9 -9.09 -15.71 -25.40
N THR A 10 -9.96 -15.35 -24.46
CA THR A 10 -9.62 -14.47 -23.34
C THR A 10 -8.51 -15.10 -22.52
N SER A 11 -7.39 -14.38 -22.34
CA SER A 11 -6.30 -14.77 -21.44
C SER A 11 -6.83 -15.13 -20.04
N ASP A 12 -6.22 -16.11 -19.38
CA ASP A 12 -6.52 -16.54 -18.01
C ASP A 12 -6.55 -15.36 -17.04
N GLU A 13 -5.68 -14.37 -17.23
CA GLU A 13 -5.66 -13.13 -16.43
C GLU A 13 -6.97 -12.36 -16.54
N ARG A 14 -7.48 -12.16 -17.77
CA ARG A 14 -8.74 -11.44 -18.00
C ARG A 14 -9.92 -12.20 -17.40
N GLN A 15 -9.92 -13.53 -17.51
CA GLN A 15 -10.95 -14.37 -16.91
C GLN A 15 -10.94 -14.26 -15.37
N LEU A 16 -9.76 -14.28 -14.75
CA LEU A 16 -9.62 -14.16 -13.31
C LEU A 16 -10.03 -12.76 -12.81
N LYS A 17 -9.66 -11.69 -13.53
CA LYS A 17 -10.13 -10.31 -13.25
C LYS A 17 -11.65 -10.18 -13.38
N GLN A 18 -12.27 -10.87 -14.35
CA GLN A 18 -13.74 -10.90 -14.48
C GLN A 18 -14.41 -11.65 -13.32
N ILE A 19 -13.80 -12.75 -12.84
CA ILE A 19 -14.27 -13.46 -11.65
C ILE A 19 -14.18 -12.53 -10.43
N ALA A 20 -13.05 -11.85 -10.23
CA ALA A 20 -12.86 -10.88 -9.14
C ALA A 20 -13.90 -9.77 -9.14
N ARG A 21 -14.17 -9.16 -10.32
CA ARG A 21 -15.22 -8.13 -10.47
C ARG A 21 -16.60 -8.65 -10.08
N ARG A 22 -16.98 -9.84 -10.54
CA ARG A 22 -18.27 -10.46 -10.18
C ARG A 22 -18.35 -10.79 -8.69
N TYR A 23 -17.26 -11.30 -8.12
CA TYR A 23 -17.17 -11.62 -6.69
C TYR A 23 -17.34 -10.38 -5.82
N ALA A 24 -16.60 -9.30 -6.13
CA ALA A 24 -16.68 -8.03 -5.40
C ALA A 24 -18.07 -7.38 -5.52
N ALA A 25 -18.66 -7.38 -6.72
CA ALA A 25 -20.00 -6.83 -6.95
C ALA A 25 -21.11 -7.62 -6.24
N ALA A 26 -20.97 -8.95 -6.11
CA ALA A 26 -21.94 -9.80 -5.44
C ALA A 26 -21.78 -9.83 -3.91
N TYR A 27 -20.69 -9.28 -3.37
CA TYR A 27 -20.38 -9.33 -1.95
C TYR A 27 -21.46 -8.63 -1.10
N PRO A 28 -22.04 -9.29 -0.07
CA PRO A 28 -23.09 -8.68 0.77
C PRO A 28 -22.48 -7.73 1.80
N ASP A 29 -22.20 -6.48 1.42
CA ASP A 29 -21.80 -5.44 2.37
C ASP A 29 -23.00 -5.10 3.29
N LEU A 30 -22.87 -5.45 4.57
CA LEU A 30 -23.93 -5.25 5.56
C LEU A 30 -24.30 -3.76 5.73
N HIS A 31 -23.29 -2.90 5.79
CA HIS A 31 -23.48 -1.47 6.00
C HIS A 31 -24.20 -0.84 4.80
N GLU A 32 -23.84 -1.24 3.59
CA GLU A 32 -24.53 -0.78 2.38
C GLU A 32 -25.99 -1.22 2.35
N LEU A 33 -26.26 -2.50 2.62
CA LEU A 33 -27.62 -3.02 2.62
C LEU A 33 -28.48 -2.31 3.68
N ALA A 34 -27.89 -2.01 4.83
CA ALA A 34 -28.55 -1.26 5.90
C ALA A 34 -28.81 0.20 5.50
N ARG A 35 -27.82 0.88 4.91
CA ARG A 35 -27.96 2.25 4.38
C ARG A 35 -29.07 2.34 3.34
N SER A 36 -29.08 1.44 2.36
CA SER A 36 -30.11 1.38 1.30
C SER A 36 -31.51 1.05 1.83
N ALA A 37 -31.61 0.22 2.86
CA ALA A 37 -32.88 -0.03 3.55
C ALA A 37 -33.36 1.20 4.32
N ALA A 38 -32.48 1.84 5.09
CA ALA A 38 -32.78 3.05 5.86
C ALA A 38 -33.18 4.23 4.96
N GLN A 39 -32.47 4.44 3.85
CA GLN A 39 -32.78 5.49 2.88
C GLN A 39 -34.15 5.31 2.24
N ARG A 40 -34.55 4.06 1.92
CA ARG A 40 -35.91 3.77 1.43
C ARG A 40 -36.99 4.12 2.45
N ILE A 41 -36.76 3.85 3.73
CA ILE A 41 -37.70 4.20 4.81
C ILE A 41 -37.81 5.72 4.94
N ILE A 42 -36.68 6.43 4.98
CA ILE A 42 -36.68 7.91 5.02
C ILE A 42 -37.43 8.48 3.82
N PHE A 43 -37.10 8.03 2.61
CA PHE A 43 -37.73 8.52 1.38
C PHE A 43 -39.23 8.23 1.34
N LYS A 44 -39.66 7.05 1.77
CA LYS A 44 -41.08 6.65 1.82
C LYS A 44 -41.94 7.65 2.59
N HIS A 45 -41.43 8.16 3.72
CA HIS A 45 -42.19 9.05 4.61
C HIS A 45 -41.93 10.53 4.38
N THR A 46 -40.71 10.91 4.01
CA THR A 46 -40.30 12.32 3.87
C THR A 46 -40.35 12.82 2.43
N GLY A 47 -40.26 11.94 1.44
CA GLY A 47 -40.02 12.29 0.04
C GLY A 47 -38.62 12.87 -0.23
N GLN A 48 -37.70 12.81 0.73
CA GLN A 48 -36.36 13.40 0.65
C GLN A 48 -35.27 12.32 0.65
N HIS A 49 -34.18 12.57 -0.09
CA HIS A 49 -32.98 11.74 -0.09
C HIS A 49 -31.98 12.24 0.96
N LEU A 50 -32.29 12.02 2.24
CA LEU A 50 -31.37 12.36 3.34
C LEU A 50 -30.36 11.22 3.56
N ASP A 51 -29.14 11.57 3.99
CA ASP A 51 -28.13 10.58 4.38
C ASP A 51 -28.55 9.89 5.70
N PRO A 52 -28.81 8.57 5.70
CA PRO A 52 -29.21 7.85 6.91
C PRO A 52 -28.15 7.85 8.03
N GLY A 53 -26.87 8.10 7.71
CA GLY A 53 -25.78 8.27 8.67
C GLY A 53 -25.76 9.65 9.35
N GLN A 54 -26.52 10.61 8.82
CA GLN A 54 -26.69 11.97 9.37
C GLN A 54 -28.13 12.21 9.86
N VAL A 55 -28.96 11.16 9.89
CA VAL A 55 -30.31 11.18 10.45
C VAL A 55 -30.26 10.38 11.74
N TYR A 56 -30.56 11.03 12.84
CA TYR A 56 -30.46 10.46 14.18
C TYR A 56 -31.84 10.27 14.79
N TRP A 57 -32.08 9.12 15.39
CA TRP A 57 -33.12 8.95 16.37
C TRP A 57 -32.56 9.22 17.77
N HIS A 58 -33.19 10.16 18.47
CA HIS A 58 -32.83 10.53 19.83
C HIS A 58 -33.94 10.18 20.80
N ARG A 59 -33.57 9.67 21.98
CA ARG A 59 -34.45 9.47 23.12
C ARG A 59 -34.12 10.44 24.25
N PHE A 60 -35.14 11.01 24.87
CA PHE A 60 -35.03 11.98 25.95
C PHE A 60 -35.77 11.51 27.20
N SER A 61 -35.36 12.03 28.36
CA SER A 61 -36.07 11.81 29.63
C SER A 61 -37.21 12.79 29.87
N THR A 62 -37.28 13.87 29.08
CA THR A 62 -38.28 14.93 29.22
C THR A 62 -38.77 15.39 27.85
N ALA A 63 -39.99 15.91 27.80
CA ALA A 63 -40.62 16.40 26.59
C ALA A 63 -41.41 17.68 26.91
N SER A 64 -41.44 18.61 25.95
CA SER A 64 -42.28 19.81 26.02
C SER A 64 -43.18 19.86 24.80
N SER A 65 -44.48 20.11 24.98
CA SER A 65 -45.41 20.20 23.86
C SER A 65 -45.03 21.35 22.92
N SER A 66 -45.13 21.12 21.61
CA SER A 66 -44.92 22.10 20.57
C SER A 66 -45.88 21.84 19.42
N SER A 67 -46.70 22.84 19.06
CA SER A 67 -47.62 22.76 17.92
C SER A 67 -46.93 22.94 16.57
N ARG A 68 -45.60 23.18 16.56
CA ARG A 68 -44.81 23.46 15.36
C ARG A 68 -43.96 22.26 14.91
N SER A 69 -43.64 21.36 15.83
CA SER A 69 -42.87 20.15 15.56
C SER A 69 -43.75 19.04 15.01
N PHE A 70 -43.19 18.19 14.17
CA PHE A 70 -43.87 17.09 13.50
C PHE A 70 -44.42 16.04 14.47
N THR A 71 -43.68 15.69 15.52
CA THR A 71 -44.14 14.75 16.57
C THR A 71 -45.11 15.38 17.57
N GLY A 72 -45.28 16.70 17.55
CA GLY A 72 -45.98 17.46 18.59
C GLY A 72 -45.17 17.76 19.86
N TRP A 73 -43.88 17.36 19.89
CA TRP A 73 -42.98 17.52 21.03
C TRP A 73 -41.64 18.12 20.62
N ARG A 74 -41.06 18.92 21.52
CA ARG A 74 -39.67 19.40 21.45
C ARG A 74 -38.90 18.93 22.68
N HIS A 75 -37.60 18.78 22.52
CA HIS A 75 -36.70 18.30 23.56
C HIS A 75 -35.50 19.24 23.75
N GLY A 76 -34.92 19.18 24.94
CA GLY A 76 -33.76 19.98 25.29
C GLY A 76 -32.78 19.18 26.15
N GLY A 77 -31.50 19.53 26.03
CA GLY A 77 -30.41 18.83 26.70
C GLY A 77 -29.95 17.59 25.94
N LYS A 78 -28.99 16.89 26.55
CA LYS A 78 -28.36 15.72 25.93
C LYS A 78 -29.34 14.53 25.89
N PRO A 79 -29.49 13.85 24.74
CA PRO A 79 -30.30 12.65 24.65
C PRO A 79 -29.76 11.54 25.56
N VAL A 80 -30.67 10.75 26.12
CA VAL A 80 -30.37 9.55 26.94
C VAL A 80 -29.89 8.41 26.04
N GLN A 81 -30.39 8.36 24.80
CA GLN A 81 -29.99 7.41 23.78
C GLN A 81 -29.98 8.13 22.42
N SER A 82 -28.99 7.83 21.59
CA SER A 82 -28.84 8.41 20.26
C SER A 82 -28.32 7.33 19.34
N MET A 83 -28.96 7.17 18.18
CA MET A 83 -28.54 6.27 17.11
C MET A 83 -28.75 6.95 15.78
N THR A 84 -27.87 6.70 14.82
CA THR A 84 -28.17 6.95 13.41
C THR A 84 -29.32 6.06 12.94
N MET A 85 -29.96 6.41 11.84
CA MET A 85 -31.01 5.58 11.23
C MET A 85 -30.48 4.19 10.83
N ILE A 86 -29.19 4.10 10.47
CA ILE A 86 -28.52 2.83 10.16
C ILE A 86 -28.40 1.96 11.42
N GLU A 87 -27.84 2.51 12.50
CA GLU A 87 -27.72 1.81 13.78
C GLU A 87 -29.08 1.35 14.30
N LEU A 88 -30.08 2.23 14.23
CA LEU A 88 -31.44 1.94 14.67
C LEU A 88 -32.09 0.82 13.83
N LEU A 89 -31.83 0.74 12.53
CA LEU A 89 -32.29 -0.36 11.67
C LEU A 89 -31.67 -1.71 12.07
N LEU A 90 -30.36 -1.72 12.38
CA LEU A 90 -29.62 -2.93 12.74
C LEU A 90 -30.02 -3.46 14.13
N HIS A 91 -30.12 -2.54 15.11
CA HIS A 91 -30.37 -2.87 16.51
C HIS A 91 -31.85 -2.93 16.88
N ARG A 92 -32.73 -2.25 16.11
CA ARG A 92 -34.17 -2.14 16.35
C ARG A 92 -34.50 -1.31 17.60
N PHE A 93 -35.75 -0.86 17.70
CA PHE A 93 -36.30 -0.33 18.96
C PHE A 93 -36.39 -1.44 20.00
N ASP A 94 -36.15 -1.10 21.27
CA ASP A 94 -36.12 -2.08 22.36
C ASP A 94 -37.51 -2.68 22.63
N ALA A 95 -37.57 -3.78 23.39
CA ALA A 95 -38.82 -4.48 23.64
C ALA A 95 -39.88 -3.66 24.41
N ALA A 96 -39.47 -2.64 25.19
CA ALA A 96 -40.40 -1.78 25.92
C ALA A 96 -41.08 -0.78 24.97
N ASP A 97 -40.32 -0.23 24.03
CA ASP A 97 -40.80 0.62 22.95
C ASP A 97 -41.84 -0.09 22.07
N GLN A 98 -41.65 -1.39 21.83
CA GLN A 98 -42.62 -2.21 21.08
C GLN A 98 -44.00 -2.27 21.75
N GLN A 99 -44.05 -2.16 23.07
CA GLN A 99 -45.28 -2.26 23.86
C GLN A 99 -45.91 -0.88 24.10
N SER A 100 -45.11 0.18 24.07
CA SER A 100 -45.50 1.55 24.43
C SER A 100 -45.23 2.52 23.27
N VAL A 101 -45.84 2.27 22.11
CA VAL A 101 -45.63 3.04 20.88
C VAL A 101 -45.97 4.53 21.03
N ASP A 102 -46.93 4.87 21.90
CA ASP A 102 -47.28 6.26 22.20
C ASP A 102 -46.13 7.01 22.91
N GLU A 103 -45.36 6.33 23.76
CA GLU A 103 -44.21 6.91 24.47
C GLU A 103 -43.02 7.15 23.53
N LEU A 104 -42.92 6.38 22.46
CA LEU A 104 -41.88 6.47 21.43
C LEU A 104 -41.88 7.84 20.73
N SER A 105 -43.07 8.40 20.48
CA SER A 105 -43.22 9.74 19.87
C SER A 105 -43.22 10.86 20.91
N LEU A 106 -43.57 10.54 22.17
CA LEU A 106 -43.52 11.48 23.29
C LEU A 106 -42.08 11.77 23.72
N TYR A 107 -41.23 10.75 23.80
CA TYR A 107 -39.85 10.85 24.31
C TYR A 107 -38.78 10.67 23.23
N GLY A 108 -39.18 10.48 21.97
CA GLY A 108 -38.25 10.29 20.86
C GLY A 108 -38.68 10.99 19.59
N GLY A 109 -37.68 11.29 18.75
CA GLY A 109 -37.86 11.96 17.47
C GLY A 109 -36.64 11.79 16.56
N PHE A 110 -36.82 12.08 15.28
CA PHE A 110 -35.73 12.05 14.29
C PHE A 110 -35.22 13.45 13.99
N TYR A 111 -33.90 13.60 13.91
CA TYR A 111 -33.23 14.88 13.74
C TYR A 111 -32.01 14.79 12.83
N THR A 112 -31.63 15.89 12.19
CA THR A 112 -30.37 15.99 11.41
C THR A 112 -29.16 16.29 12.27
N ASP A 113 -29.37 16.82 13.47
CA ASP A 113 -28.30 17.18 14.40
C ASP A 113 -27.95 16.02 15.34
N GLY A 114 -26.66 15.80 15.56
CA GLY A 114 -26.13 14.74 16.43
C GLY A 114 -26.33 14.98 17.94
N PRO A 115 -25.88 14.04 18.80
CA PRO A 115 -26.18 14.03 20.24
C PRO A 115 -25.52 15.15 21.06
N THR A 116 -24.59 15.91 20.47
CA THR A 116 -23.95 17.07 21.10
C THR A 116 -24.79 18.34 21.00
N HIS A 117 -25.84 18.32 20.17
CA HIS A 117 -26.75 19.45 20.03
C HIS A 117 -27.67 19.57 21.26
N GLU A 118 -28.08 20.80 21.61
CA GLU A 118 -28.80 21.05 22.88
C GLU A 118 -30.31 21.24 22.72
N ARG A 119 -30.80 21.54 21.51
CA ARG A 119 -32.22 21.84 21.25
C ARG A 119 -32.75 21.07 20.06
N PHE A 120 -33.76 20.25 20.30
CA PHE A 120 -34.33 19.38 19.28
C PHE A 120 -35.79 19.79 19.06
N ASP A 121 -36.05 20.51 17.97
CA ASP A 121 -37.34 21.14 17.67
C ASP A 121 -37.58 21.20 16.15
N GLU A 122 -38.56 22.00 15.70
CA GLU A 122 -38.95 22.05 14.29
C GLU A 122 -37.84 22.50 13.32
N ARG A 123 -36.71 23.00 13.82
CA ARG A 123 -35.61 23.54 13.02
C ARG A 123 -34.64 22.48 12.52
N ASN A 124 -34.53 21.36 13.24
CA ASN A 124 -33.64 20.25 12.93
C ASN A 124 -34.35 18.90 12.91
N GLU A 125 -35.68 18.87 13.01
CA GLU A 125 -36.46 17.65 12.90
C GLU A 125 -36.46 17.09 11.47
N VAL A 126 -36.43 15.76 11.40
CA VAL A 126 -36.78 15.01 10.20
C VAL A 126 -38.24 14.60 10.35
N ARG A 127 -39.06 14.89 9.33
CA ARG A 127 -40.52 14.64 9.35
C ARG A 127 -40.84 13.15 9.21
N LEU A 128 -40.52 12.42 10.26
CA LEU A 128 -40.61 10.97 10.36
C LEU A 128 -41.14 10.62 11.76
N LEU A 129 -42.21 9.81 11.83
CA LEU A 129 -42.75 9.39 13.13
C LEU A 129 -42.08 8.07 13.58
N PRO A 130 -41.63 7.97 14.84
CA PRO A 130 -41.07 6.71 15.37
C PRO A 130 -42.00 5.51 15.25
N ALA A 131 -43.31 5.71 15.40
CA ALA A 131 -44.31 4.66 15.23
C ALA A 131 -44.36 4.10 13.79
N GLU A 132 -44.29 4.98 12.78
CA GLU A 132 -44.32 4.57 11.37
C GLU A 132 -43.03 3.84 10.96
N VAL A 133 -41.88 4.30 11.47
CA VAL A 133 -40.60 3.61 11.30
C VAL A 133 -40.62 2.24 11.96
N LEU A 134 -41.25 2.14 13.14
CA LEU A 134 -41.39 0.88 13.84
C LEU A 134 -42.24 -0.13 13.03
N GLU A 135 -43.33 0.32 12.41
CA GLU A 135 -44.13 -0.52 11.51
C GLU A 135 -43.32 -0.99 10.30
N ASP A 136 -42.56 -0.10 9.67
CA ASP A 136 -41.69 -0.44 8.55
C ASP A 136 -40.61 -1.44 8.92
N PHE A 137 -40.04 -1.28 10.11
CA PHE A 137 -39.12 -2.23 10.69
C PHE A 137 -39.78 -3.61 10.85
N TRP A 138 -40.99 -3.73 11.39
CA TRP A 138 -41.66 -5.04 11.48
C TRP A 138 -41.95 -5.65 10.11
N ALA A 139 -42.35 -4.83 9.13
CA ALA A 139 -42.56 -5.27 7.76
C ALA A 139 -41.23 -5.72 7.10
N LEU A 140 -40.13 -5.05 7.42
CA LEU A 140 -38.78 -5.32 6.94
C LEU A 140 -38.02 -6.22 7.93
N ASP A 141 -38.08 -7.54 7.72
CA ASP A 141 -37.16 -8.46 8.38
C ASP A 141 -35.75 -8.36 7.74
N PHE A 142 -35.03 -7.28 8.09
CA PHE A 142 -33.71 -6.96 7.54
C PHE A 142 -32.70 -8.07 7.82
N SER A 143 -32.70 -8.62 9.05
CA SER A 143 -31.82 -9.73 9.43
C SER A 143 -32.05 -10.96 8.56
N ALA A 144 -33.30 -11.39 8.37
CA ALA A 144 -33.60 -12.52 7.49
C ALA A 144 -33.29 -12.21 6.02
N GLY A 145 -33.47 -10.96 5.58
CA GLY A 145 -33.09 -10.49 4.25
C GLY A 145 -31.59 -10.61 3.99
N TYR A 146 -30.78 -10.09 4.91
CA TYR A 146 -29.31 -10.14 4.85
C TYR A 146 -28.81 -11.60 4.84
N ARG A 147 -29.33 -12.46 5.72
CA ARG A 147 -28.96 -13.89 5.76
C ARG A 147 -29.24 -14.59 4.44
N ARG A 148 -30.39 -14.33 3.80
CA ARG A 148 -30.71 -14.89 2.47
C ARG A 148 -29.72 -14.42 1.38
N GLN A 149 -29.30 -13.16 1.43
CA GLN A 149 -28.32 -12.63 0.48
C GLN A 149 -26.94 -13.25 0.69
N MET A 150 -26.52 -13.40 1.95
CA MET A 150 -25.30 -14.12 2.31
C MET A 150 -25.34 -15.58 1.86
N ASP A 151 -26.42 -16.31 2.11
CA ASP A 151 -26.53 -17.71 1.66
C ASP A 151 -26.50 -17.83 0.14
N ARG A 152 -27.15 -16.91 -0.58
CA ARG A 152 -27.08 -16.86 -2.05
C ARG A 152 -25.66 -16.58 -2.52
N PHE A 153 -24.97 -15.62 -1.90
CA PHE A 153 -23.60 -15.28 -2.22
C PHE A 153 -22.68 -16.50 -2.08
N TRP A 154 -22.69 -17.17 -0.93
CA TRP A 154 -21.87 -18.35 -0.72
C TRP A 154 -22.28 -19.51 -1.64
N ALA A 155 -23.56 -19.68 -1.95
CA ALA A 155 -24.00 -20.70 -2.90
C ALA A 155 -23.46 -20.47 -4.33
N GLN A 156 -23.24 -19.21 -4.73
CA GLN A 156 -22.80 -18.84 -6.08
C GLN A 156 -21.28 -18.64 -6.20
N HIS A 157 -20.62 -18.17 -5.13
CA HIS A 157 -19.25 -17.68 -5.17
C HIS A 157 -18.28 -18.44 -4.24
N SER A 158 -18.69 -19.60 -3.72
CA SER A 158 -17.81 -20.45 -2.89
C SER A 158 -16.53 -20.85 -3.62
N ASP A 159 -16.63 -21.26 -4.88
CA ASP A 159 -15.47 -21.70 -5.66
C ASP A 159 -14.63 -20.51 -6.13
N ASP A 160 -15.29 -19.39 -6.46
CA ASP A 160 -14.63 -18.12 -6.79
C ASP A 160 -13.76 -17.65 -5.61
N PHE A 161 -14.25 -17.77 -4.37
CA PHE A 161 -13.45 -17.47 -3.17
C PHE A 161 -12.19 -18.32 -3.10
N CYS A 162 -12.31 -19.65 -3.21
CA CYS A 162 -11.15 -20.55 -3.11
C CYS A 162 -10.11 -20.25 -4.21
N LEU A 163 -10.60 -19.98 -5.42
CA LEU A 163 -9.78 -19.63 -6.57
C LEU A 163 -9.00 -18.32 -6.33
N LEU A 164 -9.69 -17.26 -5.91
CA LEU A 164 -9.07 -15.97 -5.67
C LEU A 164 -8.15 -16.00 -4.44
N ALA A 165 -8.47 -16.79 -3.41
CA ALA A 165 -7.62 -17.00 -2.24
C ALA A 165 -6.29 -17.67 -2.61
N LYS A 166 -6.31 -18.67 -3.51
CA LYS A 166 -5.08 -19.29 -4.04
C LYS A 166 -4.26 -18.32 -4.88
N ALA A 167 -4.92 -17.51 -5.71
CA ALA A 167 -4.26 -16.46 -6.49
C ALA A 167 -3.57 -15.43 -5.57
N SER A 168 -4.27 -14.95 -4.54
CA SER A 168 -3.75 -14.05 -3.52
C SER A 168 -2.58 -14.67 -2.75
N PHE A 169 -2.70 -15.93 -2.29
CA PHE A 169 -1.61 -16.64 -1.61
C PHE A 169 -0.32 -16.67 -2.45
N LEU A 170 -0.42 -17.03 -3.73
CA LEU A 170 0.74 -17.08 -4.63
C LEU A 170 1.29 -15.70 -4.95
N ALA A 171 0.42 -14.71 -5.15
CA ALA A 171 0.80 -13.32 -5.36
C ALA A 171 1.62 -12.78 -4.19
N HIS A 172 1.15 -12.99 -2.95
CA HIS A 172 1.88 -12.56 -1.75
C HIS A 172 3.18 -13.35 -1.54
N ALA A 173 3.21 -14.63 -1.92
CA ALA A 173 4.44 -15.41 -1.87
C ALA A 173 5.47 -14.83 -2.84
N GLY A 174 5.06 -14.50 -4.07
CA GLY A 174 5.91 -13.85 -5.07
C GLY A 174 6.37 -12.45 -4.67
N GLU A 175 5.48 -11.63 -4.15
CA GLU A 175 5.81 -10.29 -3.62
C GLU A 175 6.82 -10.39 -2.47
N SER A 176 6.62 -11.35 -1.56
CA SER A 176 7.55 -11.59 -0.45
C SER A 176 8.92 -12.03 -0.93
N VAL A 177 8.99 -12.78 -2.04
CA VAL A 177 10.26 -13.14 -2.70
C VAL A 177 10.92 -11.92 -3.32
N GLY A 178 10.17 -11.12 -4.09
CA GLY A 178 10.68 -9.89 -4.69
C GLY A 178 11.30 -8.98 -3.63
N ARG A 179 10.63 -8.81 -2.48
CA ARG A 179 11.10 -8.00 -1.35
C ARG A 179 12.10 -8.69 -0.42
N HIS A 180 12.63 -9.85 -0.81
CA HIS A 180 13.58 -10.65 -0.03
C HIS A 180 13.10 -11.09 1.36
N ARG A 181 11.80 -11.00 1.66
CA ARG A 181 11.21 -11.52 2.90
C ARG A 181 11.07 -13.04 2.88
N LEU A 182 11.02 -13.62 1.68
CA LEU A 182 10.93 -15.05 1.43
C LEU A 182 12.10 -15.50 0.55
N SER A 183 12.68 -16.68 0.83
CA SER A 183 13.69 -17.26 -0.05
C SER A 183 13.07 -17.91 -1.30
N LEU A 184 13.83 -18.02 -2.39
CA LEU A 184 13.39 -18.76 -3.59
C LEU A 184 13.06 -20.23 -3.29
N ALA A 185 13.80 -20.85 -2.37
CA ALA A 185 13.54 -22.23 -1.94
C ALA A 185 12.18 -22.35 -1.24
N ASP A 186 11.87 -21.42 -0.33
CA ASP A 186 10.56 -21.36 0.34
C ASP A 186 9.44 -21.11 -0.65
N PHE A 187 9.65 -20.22 -1.61
CA PHE A 187 8.67 -19.95 -2.67
C PHE A 187 8.31 -21.22 -3.43
N HIS A 188 9.31 -22.02 -3.80
CA HIS A 188 9.05 -23.30 -4.47
C HIS A 188 8.24 -24.26 -3.62
N VAL A 189 8.45 -24.29 -2.29
CA VAL A 189 7.65 -25.10 -1.36
C VAL A 189 6.20 -24.58 -1.30
N LEU A 190 6.00 -23.27 -1.13
CA LEU A 190 4.67 -22.66 -1.08
C LEU A 190 3.92 -22.86 -2.40
N ARG A 191 4.58 -22.66 -3.55
CA ARG A 191 3.99 -22.85 -4.88
C ARG A 191 3.56 -24.30 -5.09
N ARG A 192 4.39 -25.26 -4.69
CA ARG A 192 4.09 -26.70 -4.74
C ARG A 192 2.90 -27.11 -3.88
N ALA A 193 2.64 -26.39 -2.78
CA ALA A 193 1.44 -26.63 -1.97
C ALA A 193 0.14 -26.25 -2.70
N ILE A 194 0.23 -25.36 -3.70
CA ILE A 194 -0.91 -24.95 -4.53
C ILE A 194 -1.01 -25.77 -5.81
N THR A 195 0.07 -25.84 -6.59
CA THR A 195 0.13 -26.55 -7.88
C THR A 195 1.41 -27.40 -7.98
N PRO A 196 1.30 -28.68 -8.38
CA PRO A 196 2.47 -29.55 -8.53
C PRO A 196 3.30 -29.26 -9.79
N ASP A 197 2.75 -28.51 -10.75
CA ASP A 197 3.41 -28.15 -12.02
C ASP A 197 4.70 -27.35 -11.74
N PRO A 198 5.80 -27.49 -12.51
CA PRO A 198 6.96 -26.60 -12.41
C PRO A 198 6.72 -25.14 -12.87
N ASP A 199 5.67 -24.85 -13.66
CA ASP A 199 5.43 -23.51 -14.22
C ASP A 199 5.28 -22.44 -13.11
N PRO A 200 6.06 -21.33 -13.14
CA PRO A 200 5.91 -20.25 -12.18
C PRO A 200 4.51 -19.62 -12.16
N VAL A 201 3.78 -19.59 -13.28
CA VAL A 201 2.43 -19.01 -13.35
C VAL A 201 1.40 -20.12 -13.55
N PRO A 202 0.52 -20.39 -12.57
CA PRO A 202 -0.51 -21.40 -12.74
C PRO A 202 -1.62 -20.93 -13.68
N SER A 203 -2.08 -21.83 -14.54
CA SER A 203 -3.30 -21.64 -15.33
C SER A 203 -4.55 -21.59 -14.43
N LEU A 204 -5.63 -21.01 -14.95
CA LEU A 204 -6.92 -20.96 -14.27
C LEU A 204 -7.43 -22.36 -13.90
N ALA A 205 -7.19 -23.35 -14.78
CA ALA A 205 -7.55 -24.74 -14.54
C ALA A 205 -6.78 -25.36 -13.37
N GLN A 206 -5.49 -25.03 -13.21
CA GLN A 206 -4.66 -25.52 -12.11
C GLN A 206 -5.08 -24.92 -10.76
N LEU A 207 -5.42 -23.63 -10.71
CA LEU A 207 -5.88 -22.99 -9.47
C LEU A 207 -7.22 -23.56 -8.96
N ARG A 208 -8.04 -24.13 -9.85
CA ARG A 208 -9.29 -24.81 -9.47
C ARG A 208 -9.07 -26.19 -8.84
N LEU A 209 -7.89 -26.78 -8.99
CA LEU A 209 -7.58 -28.07 -8.35
C LEU A 209 -7.41 -27.89 -6.84
N PRO A 210 -7.79 -28.88 -6.02
CA PRO A 210 -7.64 -28.80 -4.57
C PRO A 210 -6.16 -28.77 -4.17
N SER A 211 -5.83 -27.92 -3.19
CA SER A 211 -4.49 -27.86 -2.59
C SER A 211 -4.37 -28.88 -1.45
N LEU A 212 -3.16 -29.34 -1.16
CA LEU A 212 -2.90 -30.36 -0.13
C LEU A 212 -1.62 -30.04 0.66
N GLY A 213 -1.46 -30.66 1.82
CA GLY A 213 -0.21 -30.61 2.59
C GLY A 213 -0.02 -29.35 3.44
N MET A 214 -1.11 -28.65 3.78
CA MET A 214 -1.10 -27.56 4.75
C MET A 214 -1.72 -28.02 6.07
N PHE A 215 -1.30 -27.39 7.16
CA PHE A 215 -1.59 -27.80 8.52
C PHE A 215 -2.15 -26.63 9.33
N TYR A 216 -2.78 -26.94 10.46
CA TYR A 216 -3.16 -25.94 11.44
C TYR A 216 -1.92 -25.36 12.16
N LEU A 217 -2.01 -24.09 12.55
CA LEU A 217 -1.26 -23.59 13.69
C LEU A 217 -2.06 -23.90 14.96
N GLU A 218 -1.47 -24.61 15.91
CA GLU A 218 -2.16 -25.05 17.12
C GLU A 218 -1.51 -24.52 18.40
N LEU A 219 -2.34 -24.22 19.40
CA LEU A 219 -1.95 -23.98 20.78
C LEU A 219 -2.80 -24.87 21.70
N GLY A 220 -2.20 -25.92 22.23
CA GLY A 220 -2.91 -26.93 23.02
C GLY A 220 -3.94 -27.68 22.18
N GLU A 221 -5.22 -27.51 22.50
CA GLU A 221 -6.34 -28.04 21.72
C GLU A 221 -6.92 -27.04 20.70
N PHE A 222 -6.45 -25.79 20.74
CA PHE A 222 -7.00 -24.71 19.93
C PHE A 222 -6.29 -24.62 18.58
N LYS A 223 -7.07 -24.55 17.50
CA LYS A 223 -6.59 -24.38 16.13
C LYS A 223 -6.82 -22.95 15.70
N ALA A 224 -5.80 -22.30 15.13
CA ALA A 224 -5.96 -21.00 14.51
C ALA A 224 -6.89 -21.10 13.29
N ARG A 225 -7.76 -20.11 13.13
CA ARG A 225 -8.87 -20.08 12.16
C ARG A 225 -8.44 -19.62 10.77
N ASP A 226 -7.53 -18.65 10.73
CA ASP A 226 -7.12 -17.87 9.57
C ASP A 226 -5.60 -17.99 9.29
N VAL A 227 -4.96 -19.03 9.85
CA VAL A 227 -3.53 -19.28 9.69
C VAL A 227 -3.29 -20.63 9.05
N LEU A 228 -2.59 -20.64 7.92
CA LEU A 228 -2.14 -21.87 7.27
C LEU A 228 -0.66 -22.11 7.57
N ARG A 229 -0.33 -23.30 8.05
CA ARG A 229 1.06 -23.72 8.29
C ARG A 229 1.52 -24.66 7.17
N ILE A 230 2.71 -24.40 6.63
CA ILE A 230 3.37 -25.23 5.62
C ILE A 230 4.69 -25.72 6.22
N ALA A 231 4.90 -27.04 6.18
CA ALA A 231 6.15 -27.65 6.65
C ALA A 231 7.11 -27.85 5.47
N GLY A 232 8.32 -27.31 5.58
CA GLY A 232 9.41 -27.54 4.63
C GLY A 232 10.34 -28.68 5.07
N GLU A 233 11.37 -28.93 4.26
CA GLU A 233 12.42 -29.89 4.60
C GLU A 233 13.26 -29.42 5.81
N GLY A 234 13.87 -30.37 6.54
CA GLY A 234 14.81 -30.05 7.62
C GLY A 234 14.21 -29.38 8.86
N GLY A 235 12.88 -29.45 9.06
CA GLY A 235 12.18 -28.85 10.21
C GLY A 235 11.71 -27.41 9.99
N ARG A 236 11.96 -26.85 8.81
CA ARG A 236 11.54 -25.51 8.40
C ARG A 236 10.02 -25.35 8.46
N GLN A 237 9.54 -24.25 9.03
CA GLN A 237 8.11 -23.93 9.17
C GLN A 237 7.81 -22.61 8.48
N MET A 238 6.71 -22.56 7.75
CA MET A 238 6.20 -21.34 7.14
C MET A 238 4.76 -21.15 7.59
N ILE A 239 4.38 -19.94 7.96
CA ILE A 239 2.99 -19.59 8.28
C ILE A 239 2.52 -18.52 7.30
N TYR A 240 1.28 -18.69 6.86
CA TYR A 240 0.51 -17.73 6.11
C TYR A 240 -0.58 -17.16 7.02
N LEU A 241 -0.43 -15.90 7.40
CA LEU A 241 -1.35 -15.11 8.20
C LEU A 241 -2.30 -14.38 7.24
N CYS A 242 -3.52 -14.90 7.08
CA CYS A 242 -4.46 -14.30 6.14
C CYS A 242 -4.79 -12.86 6.53
N GLY A 243 -4.73 -11.93 5.58
CA GLY A 243 -5.10 -10.53 5.78
C GLY A 243 -4.07 -9.65 6.50
N ASP A 244 -2.91 -10.18 6.89
CA ASP A 244 -1.80 -9.35 7.37
C ASP A 244 -1.07 -8.69 6.19
N GLU A 245 -0.61 -7.45 6.36
CA GLU A 245 0.20 -6.75 5.35
C GLU A 245 1.41 -7.57 4.92
N GLU A 246 2.04 -8.24 5.89
CA GLU A 246 3.14 -9.17 5.65
C GLU A 246 2.70 -10.60 5.99
N PRO A 247 2.03 -11.30 5.07
CA PRO A 247 1.29 -12.51 5.39
C PRO A 247 2.20 -13.71 5.64
N PHE A 248 3.44 -13.72 5.14
CA PHE A 248 4.36 -14.84 5.32
C PHE A 248 5.35 -14.61 6.46
N ARG A 249 5.51 -15.62 7.32
CA ARG A 249 6.64 -15.74 8.26
C ARG A 249 7.29 -17.10 8.09
N CYS A 250 8.62 -17.11 7.98
CA CYS A 250 9.42 -18.32 7.84
C CYS A 250 10.29 -18.52 9.07
N PHE A 251 10.41 -19.78 9.50
CA PHE A 251 11.19 -20.21 10.65
C PHE A 251 12.04 -21.41 10.26
N ASP A 252 13.32 -21.41 10.63
CA ASP A 252 14.22 -22.53 10.35
C ASP A 252 13.86 -23.75 11.22
N THR A 253 13.31 -23.53 12.41
CA THR A 253 12.99 -24.60 13.38
C THR A 253 11.64 -24.38 14.08
N HIS A 254 11.09 -25.47 14.66
CA HIS A 254 9.91 -25.38 15.54
C HIS A 254 10.11 -24.42 16.71
N GLN A 255 11.32 -24.39 17.28
CA GLN A 255 11.64 -23.52 18.42
C GLN A 255 11.51 -22.03 18.04
N GLN A 256 11.94 -21.63 16.85
CA GLN A 256 11.77 -20.25 16.40
C GLN A 256 10.29 -19.87 16.20
N LEU A 257 9.48 -20.80 15.68
CA LEU A 257 8.03 -20.60 15.58
C LEU A 257 7.39 -20.49 16.98
N TYR A 258 7.84 -21.30 17.94
CA TYR A 258 7.40 -21.24 19.34
C TYR A 258 7.73 -19.88 19.98
N GLU A 259 8.97 -19.41 19.85
CA GLU A 259 9.42 -18.11 20.37
C GLU A 259 8.68 -16.94 19.72
N TRP A 260 8.46 -17.00 18.40
CA TRP A 260 7.65 -16.01 17.70
C TRP A 260 6.22 -15.97 18.26
N LEU A 261 5.55 -17.12 18.38
CA LEU A 261 4.18 -17.20 18.89
C LEU A 261 4.11 -16.68 20.33
N LYS A 262 5.08 -17.04 21.17
CA LYS A 262 5.24 -16.50 22.53
C LYS A 262 5.36 -14.98 22.52
N GLY A 263 6.19 -14.42 21.65
CA GLY A 263 6.36 -12.98 21.45
C GLY A 263 5.04 -12.28 21.08
N GLN A 264 4.21 -12.89 20.23
CA GLN A 264 2.89 -12.33 19.86
C GLN A 264 1.96 -12.18 21.08
N PHE A 265 2.02 -13.10 22.05
CA PHE A 265 1.21 -13.02 23.27
C PHE A 265 1.78 -12.09 24.34
N LEU A 266 3.09 -11.83 24.33
CA LEU A 266 3.77 -10.90 25.25
C LEU A 266 3.54 -9.42 24.88
N SER A 267 3.46 -9.10 23.60
CA SER A 267 3.30 -7.72 23.14
C SER A 267 1.85 -7.23 23.26
N LEU A 268 1.68 -6.06 23.90
CA LEU A 268 0.36 -5.42 24.03
C LEU A 268 -0.24 -5.03 22.67
N ARG A 269 0.60 -4.77 21.66
CA ARG A 269 0.14 -4.42 20.30
C ARG A 269 -0.42 -5.62 19.55
N THR A 270 0.20 -6.78 19.68
CA THR A 270 -0.14 -7.98 18.89
C THR A 270 -1.07 -8.94 19.63
N ARG A 271 -1.12 -8.88 20.96
CA ARG A 271 -1.85 -9.85 21.79
C ARG A 271 -3.33 -9.94 21.43
N VAL A 272 -3.99 -8.82 21.16
CA VAL A 272 -5.41 -8.81 20.78
C VAL A 272 -5.61 -9.52 19.45
N ALA A 273 -4.78 -9.19 18.44
CA ALA A 273 -4.86 -9.79 17.11
C ALA A 273 -4.58 -11.30 17.16
N ILE A 274 -3.51 -11.74 17.82
CA ILE A 274 -3.19 -13.19 17.89
C ILE A 274 -4.25 -13.97 18.67
N CYS A 275 -4.86 -13.38 19.73
CA CYS A 275 -5.97 -14.03 20.44
C CYS A 275 -7.19 -14.23 19.52
N ALA A 276 -7.52 -13.22 18.70
CA ALA A 276 -8.66 -13.27 17.77
C ALA A 276 -8.52 -14.38 16.71
N ARG A 277 -7.29 -14.77 16.37
CA ARG A 277 -7.00 -15.89 15.45
C ARG A 277 -7.39 -17.26 15.99
N PHE A 278 -7.44 -17.42 17.30
CA PHE A 278 -7.87 -18.67 17.95
C PHE A 278 -9.32 -18.61 18.42
N LEU A 279 -9.71 -17.52 19.10
CA LEU A 279 -11.03 -17.34 19.69
C LEU A 279 -11.62 -15.99 19.28
N ARG A 280 -12.79 -16.01 18.63
CA ARG A 280 -13.43 -14.80 18.08
C ARG A 280 -14.71 -14.44 18.82
N SER A 281 -15.68 -15.35 18.90
CA SER A 281 -17.02 -15.02 19.40
C SER A 281 -17.08 -14.91 20.93
N PRO A 282 -18.01 -14.11 21.50
CA PRO A 282 -18.22 -14.06 22.95
C PRO A 282 -18.52 -15.43 23.56
N ASP A 283 -19.28 -16.27 22.86
CA ASP A 283 -19.62 -17.63 23.27
C ASP A 283 -18.39 -18.56 23.26
N ASP A 284 -17.55 -18.46 22.21
CA ASP A 284 -16.27 -19.20 22.13
C ASP A 284 -15.39 -18.81 23.33
N TRP A 285 -15.30 -17.52 23.61
CA TRP A 285 -14.58 -17.02 24.78
C TRP A 285 -15.19 -17.53 26.08
N GLN A 286 -16.52 -17.52 26.23
CA GLN A 286 -17.16 -17.99 27.46
C GLN A 286 -16.90 -19.49 27.71
N ALA A 287 -16.96 -20.30 26.66
CA ALA A 287 -16.75 -21.75 26.75
C ALA A 287 -15.28 -22.12 27.00
N HIS A 288 -14.33 -21.41 26.37
CA HIS A 288 -12.94 -21.86 26.27
C HIS A 288 -11.91 -20.98 26.98
N ARG A 289 -12.29 -19.82 27.53
CA ARG A 289 -11.35 -18.84 28.12
C ARG A 289 -10.41 -19.45 29.15
N GLN A 290 -10.89 -20.30 30.06
CA GLN A 290 -10.05 -20.88 31.11
C GLN A 290 -8.99 -21.83 30.53
N ALA A 291 -9.38 -22.73 29.62
CA ALA A 291 -8.46 -23.66 28.98
C ALA A 291 -7.44 -22.93 28.09
N PHE A 292 -7.90 -21.94 27.30
CA PHE A 292 -7.02 -21.13 26.46
C PHE A 292 -6.03 -20.31 27.28
N GLN A 293 -6.47 -19.67 28.37
CA GLN A 293 -5.59 -18.91 29.26
C GLN A 293 -4.55 -19.80 29.94
N ARG A 294 -4.92 -21.02 30.32
CA ARG A 294 -3.97 -22.01 30.86
C ARG A 294 -2.89 -22.34 29.82
N ASP A 295 -3.28 -22.62 28.59
CA ASP A 295 -2.35 -23.00 27.53
C ASP A 295 -1.44 -21.81 27.14
N VAL A 296 -1.97 -20.59 27.09
CA VAL A 296 -1.17 -19.36 26.94
C VAL A 296 -0.21 -19.19 28.13
N ALA A 297 -0.63 -19.40 29.37
CA ALA A 297 0.27 -19.31 30.53
C ALA A 297 1.40 -20.35 30.48
N LEU A 298 1.12 -21.56 29.98
CA LEU A 298 2.13 -22.59 29.74
C LEU A 298 3.12 -22.18 28.63
N LEU A 299 2.63 -21.55 27.55
CA LEU A 299 3.47 -21.00 26.48
C LEU A 299 4.40 -19.90 27.03
N LEU A 300 3.86 -19.00 27.84
CA LEU A 300 4.63 -17.86 28.36
C LEU A 300 5.65 -18.27 29.43
N SER A 301 5.35 -19.30 30.24
CA SER A 301 6.21 -19.74 31.34
C SER A 301 7.38 -20.63 30.91
N ARG A 302 7.29 -21.32 29.77
CA ARG A 302 8.34 -22.23 29.29
C ARG A 302 9.32 -21.52 28.36
N GLU A 303 10.59 -21.90 28.42
CA GLU A 303 11.62 -21.41 27.49
C GLU A 303 11.53 -22.09 26.12
N GLN A 304 11.14 -23.36 26.10
CA GLN A 304 11.01 -24.17 24.89
C GLN A 304 9.80 -25.09 24.97
N ASP A 305 9.32 -25.55 23.81
CA ASP A 305 8.26 -26.56 23.77
C ASP A 305 8.76 -27.93 24.26
N LEU A 306 7.83 -28.77 24.70
CA LEU A 306 8.13 -30.14 25.11
C LEU A 306 7.87 -31.11 23.96
N ASP A 307 8.56 -32.24 23.96
CA ASP A 307 8.31 -33.32 23.01
C ASP A 307 7.14 -34.23 23.44
N GLY A 308 6.60 -34.96 22.46
CA GLY A 308 5.58 -35.98 22.69
C GLY A 308 4.23 -35.41 23.16
N PRO A 309 3.50 -36.10 24.05
CA PRO A 309 2.12 -35.74 24.38
C PRO A 309 1.99 -34.44 25.18
N ALA A 310 3.09 -33.91 25.72
CA ALA A 310 3.15 -32.66 26.48
C ALA A 310 3.48 -31.43 25.61
N ARG A 311 3.68 -31.64 24.30
CA ARG A 311 3.87 -30.58 23.31
C ARG A 311 2.66 -29.66 23.28
N LEU A 312 2.92 -28.36 23.28
CA LEU A 312 1.89 -27.34 23.32
C LEU A 312 1.59 -26.78 21.92
N VAL A 313 2.61 -26.47 21.12
CA VAL A 313 2.43 -25.85 19.81
C VAL A 313 2.52 -26.91 18.72
N ASN A 314 1.53 -26.94 17.82
CA ASN A 314 1.40 -27.94 16.76
C ASN A 314 1.44 -29.38 17.29
N ARG A 315 0.65 -29.66 18.34
CA ARG A 315 0.65 -30.93 19.07
C ARG A 315 0.19 -32.10 18.21
N SER A 316 -0.89 -31.93 17.45
CA SER A 316 -1.43 -33.00 16.60
C SER A 316 -0.58 -33.19 15.35
N ALA A 317 -0.05 -32.08 14.83
CA ALA A 317 0.55 -32.00 13.50
C ALA A 317 -0.37 -32.54 12.38
N ASP A 318 -1.68 -32.57 12.60
CA ASP A 318 -2.66 -33.07 11.63
C ASP A 318 -2.79 -32.10 10.44
N PRO A 319 -2.79 -32.62 9.20
CA PRO A 319 -3.09 -31.79 8.04
C PRO A 319 -4.54 -31.31 8.09
N ILE A 320 -4.80 -30.16 7.48
CA ILE A 320 -6.16 -29.68 7.25
C ILE A 320 -6.86 -30.69 6.32
N PRO A 321 -8.00 -31.27 6.71
CA PRO A 321 -8.72 -32.21 5.87
C PRO A 321 -9.25 -31.53 4.60
N GLY A 322 -9.02 -32.14 3.43
CA GLY A 322 -9.47 -31.60 2.15
C GLY A 322 -8.64 -30.41 1.67
N ASP A 323 -9.27 -29.48 0.96
CA ASP A 323 -8.62 -28.26 0.45
C ASP A 323 -8.49 -27.20 1.56
N PRO A 324 -7.28 -26.77 1.94
CA PRO A 324 -7.06 -25.70 2.92
C PRO A 324 -7.79 -24.39 2.60
N PHE A 325 -8.00 -24.07 1.32
CA PHE A 325 -8.72 -22.87 0.91
C PHE A 325 -10.24 -23.03 1.04
N ALA A 326 -10.75 -24.25 0.92
CA ALA A 326 -12.13 -24.55 1.29
C ALA A 326 -12.34 -24.48 2.81
N TYR A 327 -11.34 -24.85 3.61
CA TYR A 327 -11.36 -24.61 5.05
C TYR A 327 -11.42 -23.10 5.37
N LEU A 328 -10.58 -22.28 4.74
CA LEU A 328 -10.62 -20.81 4.92
C LEU A 328 -11.98 -20.23 4.49
N ARG A 329 -12.57 -20.74 3.40
CA ARG A 329 -13.92 -20.36 2.96
C ARG A 329 -14.96 -20.65 4.03
N ASP A 330 -14.93 -21.85 4.59
CA ASP A 330 -15.90 -22.30 5.58
C ASP A 330 -15.72 -21.58 6.92
N MET A 331 -14.49 -21.14 7.24
CA MET A 331 -14.23 -20.21 8.33
C MET A 331 -14.82 -18.82 8.01
N ALA A 332 -14.51 -18.24 6.85
CA ALA A 332 -15.01 -16.93 6.45
C ALA A 332 -16.55 -16.86 6.41
N ARG A 333 -17.21 -17.91 5.94
CA ARG A 333 -18.68 -18.03 5.97
C ARG A 333 -19.22 -18.07 7.39
N ARG A 334 -18.58 -18.81 8.30
CA ARG A 334 -18.98 -18.88 9.71
C ARG A 334 -18.80 -17.54 10.40
N ASP A 335 -17.67 -16.87 10.16
CA ASP A 335 -17.37 -15.54 10.70
C ASP A 335 -18.45 -14.54 10.27
N MET A 336 -18.81 -14.53 8.98
CA MET A 336 -19.85 -13.65 8.44
C MET A 336 -21.24 -13.94 9.06
N MET A 337 -21.56 -15.21 9.35
CA MET A 337 -22.80 -15.57 10.04
C MET A 337 -22.78 -15.13 11.52
N GLN A 338 -21.67 -15.35 12.22
CA GLN A 338 -21.51 -14.93 13.63
C GLN A 338 -21.57 -13.40 13.78
N ASP A 339 -20.97 -12.66 12.85
CA ASP A 339 -21.07 -11.21 12.79
C ASP A 339 -22.54 -10.78 12.58
N ALA A 340 -23.27 -11.47 11.69
CA ALA A 340 -24.70 -11.22 11.48
C ALA A 340 -25.54 -11.50 12.74
N ASP A 341 -25.26 -12.59 13.48
CA ASP A 341 -25.95 -12.93 14.73
C ASP A 341 -25.66 -11.90 15.84
N THR A 342 -24.46 -11.31 15.85
CA THR A 342 -24.05 -10.33 16.86
C THR A 342 -24.59 -8.94 16.56
N LEU A 343 -24.61 -8.53 15.28
CA LEU A 343 -24.95 -7.17 14.86
C LEU A 343 -26.45 -6.98 14.58
N LEU A 344 -27.18 -8.03 14.20
CA LEU A 344 -28.55 -7.93 13.69
C LEU A 344 -29.57 -8.51 14.65
N THR A 345 -30.54 -7.67 15.05
CA THR A 345 -31.71 -8.15 15.79
C THR A 345 -32.80 -8.58 14.82
N SER A 346 -33.20 -9.86 14.84
CA SER A 346 -34.28 -10.37 13.99
C SER A 346 -35.67 -10.14 14.59
N ASN A 347 -36.71 -10.17 13.74
CA ASN A 347 -38.10 -10.17 14.20
C ASN A 347 -38.40 -11.36 15.12
N GLY A 348 -37.73 -12.50 14.93
CA GLY A 348 -37.85 -13.68 15.79
C GLY A 348 -37.28 -13.47 17.19
N ASP A 349 -36.10 -12.84 17.29
CA ASP A 349 -35.45 -12.55 18.57
C ASP A 349 -36.23 -11.50 19.36
N LEU A 350 -36.73 -10.47 18.67
CA LEU A 350 -37.58 -9.45 19.27
C LEU A 350 -38.91 -10.04 19.79
N ARG A 351 -39.55 -10.95 19.04
CA ARG A 351 -40.75 -11.68 19.53
C ARG A 351 -40.46 -12.48 20.79
N LYS A 352 -39.30 -13.16 20.87
CA LYS A 352 -38.89 -13.88 22.07
C LYS A 352 -38.67 -12.92 23.24
N GLN A 353 -38.01 -11.78 23.03
CA GLN A 353 -37.77 -10.78 24.07
C GLN A 353 -39.08 -10.17 24.60
N ILE A 354 -40.00 -9.77 23.69
CA ILE A 354 -41.34 -9.28 24.03
C ILE A 354 -42.11 -10.33 24.84
N TRP A 355 -42.07 -11.60 24.41
CA TRP A 355 -42.80 -12.69 25.06
C TRP A 355 -42.24 -13.07 26.43
N LEU A 356 -40.93 -12.97 26.62
CA LEU A 356 -40.25 -13.29 27.89
C LEU A 356 -40.23 -12.11 28.87
N GLY A 357 -40.61 -10.89 28.46
CA GLY A 357 -40.63 -9.70 29.31
C GLY A 357 -39.26 -9.27 29.83
N TYR A 358 -38.17 -9.70 29.18
CA TYR A 358 -36.82 -9.32 29.59
C TYR A 358 -36.53 -7.86 29.22
N LEU A 359 -36.35 -7.04 30.25
CA LEU A 359 -35.75 -5.72 30.14
C LEU A 359 -34.24 -5.91 29.95
N ASN A 360 -33.76 -6.13 28.73
CA ASN A 360 -32.32 -6.21 28.53
C ASN A 360 -31.74 -4.79 28.56
N ALA A 361 -30.83 -4.55 29.50
CA ALA A 361 -30.16 -3.27 29.66
C ALA A 361 -29.26 -3.00 28.45
N PHE A 362 -29.56 -1.93 27.72
CA PHE A 362 -28.84 -1.43 26.54
C PHE A 362 -27.43 -0.87 26.86
N LEU A 363 -26.81 -1.27 27.97
CA LEU A 363 -25.60 -0.64 28.51
C LEU A 363 -24.36 -1.46 28.16
N SER A 364 -23.82 -1.31 26.94
CA SER A 364 -22.36 -1.24 26.66
C SER A 364 -21.92 -1.42 25.18
N VAL A 365 -22.76 -1.17 24.18
CA VAL A 365 -22.30 -1.12 22.76
C VAL A 365 -22.54 0.27 22.17
N SER A 366 -22.17 1.30 22.93
CA SER A 366 -21.90 2.63 22.38
C SER A 366 -20.39 2.72 22.15
N GLY A 367 -19.94 2.20 21.02
CA GLY A 367 -18.54 2.19 20.65
C GLY A 367 -18.39 1.77 19.20
N ASN A 368 -18.36 2.76 18.31
CA ASN A 368 -17.89 2.66 16.93
C ASN A 368 -18.23 1.35 16.20
N LEU A 369 -19.32 1.34 15.42
CA LEU A 369 -19.45 0.43 14.27
C LEU A 369 -18.22 0.49 13.32
N ALA A 370 -17.35 1.48 13.49
CA ALA A 370 -16.06 1.63 12.83
C ALA A 370 -14.99 0.58 13.19
N VAL A 371 -15.22 -0.36 14.12
CA VAL A 371 -14.33 -1.53 14.33
C VAL A 371 -14.91 -2.79 13.70
N LEU A 372 -15.38 -2.66 12.46
CA LEU A 372 -15.48 -3.81 11.55
C LEU A 372 -14.15 -3.87 10.81
N GLY A 373 -13.15 -4.55 11.40
CA GLY A 373 -12.02 -5.03 10.60
C GLY A 373 -12.54 -5.84 9.41
N TRP A 374 -11.75 -5.94 8.33
CA TRP A 374 -12.16 -6.64 7.12
C TRP A 374 -12.82 -7.99 7.44
N PRO A 375 -14.02 -8.27 6.90
CA PRO A 375 -14.55 -9.63 6.94
C PRO A 375 -13.53 -10.59 6.35
N MET A 376 -13.30 -11.73 7.02
CA MET A 376 -12.29 -12.73 6.61
C MET A 376 -12.42 -13.12 5.13
N ALA A 377 -13.65 -13.11 4.59
CA ALA A 377 -13.94 -13.36 3.18
C ALA A 377 -13.21 -12.41 2.21
N LEU A 378 -13.14 -11.13 2.55
CA LEU A 378 -12.43 -10.13 1.76
C LEU A 378 -10.93 -10.17 2.07
N ALA A 379 -10.57 -10.40 3.34
CA ALA A 379 -9.18 -10.37 3.79
C ALA A 379 -8.32 -11.44 3.10
N VAL A 380 -8.87 -12.65 2.98
CA VAL A 380 -8.22 -13.80 2.34
C VAL A 380 -8.06 -13.62 0.82
N VAL A 381 -8.91 -12.81 0.19
CA VAL A 381 -9.00 -12.68 -1.26
C VAL A 381 -8.25 -11.45 -1.78
N GLY A 382 -8.01 -10.41 -0.96
CA GLY A 382 -7.34 -9.20 -1.43
C GLY A 382 -6.63 -8.29 -0.41
N ALA A 383 -6.73 -8.47 0.92
CA ALA A 383 -6.29 -7.43 1.86
C ALA A 383 -4.77 -7.19 1.98
N SER A 384 -3.91 -8.03 1.40
CA SER A 384 -2.47 -8.02 1.68
C SER A 384 -1.57 -7.50 0.54
N ALA A 385 -2.12 -6.91 -0.53
CA ALA A 385 -1.30 -6.41 -1.64
C ALA A 385 -0.72 -5.03 -1.31
N ILE A 386 0.57 -4.97 -0.92
CA ILE A 386 1.21 -3.73 -0.43
C ILE A 386 1.41 -2.66 -1.55
N GLY A 387 1.04 -2.94 -2.80
CA GLY A 387 1.05 -1.92 -3.86
C GLY A 387 -0.03 -0.84 -3.76
N VAL A 388 -1.01 -0.99 -2.85
CA VAL A 388 -2.26 -0.22 -2.88
C VAL A 388 -2.68 0.27 -1.49
N GLY A 389 -1.79 1.01 -0.81
CA GLY A 389 -2.12 1.68 0.46
C GLY A 389 -3.48 2.40 0.41
N LEU A 390 -3.79 3.04 -0.73
CA LEU A 390 -5.09 3.66 -0.97
C LEU A 390 -6.27 2.71 -1.12
N SER A 391 -6.15 1.55 -1.81
CA SER A 391 -7.31 0.66 -2.00
C SER A 391 -7.59 -0.19 -0.77
N ILE A 392 -6.57 -0.47 0.05
CA ILE A 392 -6.75 -1.11 1.36
C ILE A 392 -7.39 -0.12 2.34
N ASP A 393 -6.91 1.14 2.36
CA ASP A 393 -7.51 2.20 3.15
C ASP A 393 -8.94 2.53 2.68
N LEU A 394 -9.22 2.58 1.37
CA LEU A 394 -10.57 2.77 0.82
C LEU A 394 -11.49 1.56 1.04
N ALA A 395 -10.97 0.33 1.04
CA ALA A 395 -11.73 -0.87 1.36
C ALA A 395 -12.08 -0.99 2.86
N ALA A 396 -11.18 -0.57 3.74
CA ALA A 396 -11.37 -0.61 5.19
C ALA A 396 -12.13 0.62 5.73
N SER A 397 -11.82 1.81 5.20
CA SER A 397 -12.27 3.11 5.73
C SER A 397 -13.06 3.94 4.71
N GLY A 398 -13.38 3.36 3.54
CA GLY A 398 -14.22 3.98 2.52
C GLY A 398 -15.49 4.53 3.13
N LYS A 399 -15.69 5.85 2.98
CA LYS A 399 -16.84 6.57 3.53
C LYS A 399 -18.14 6.10 2.88
N THR A 400 -18.07 5.56 1.66
CA THR A 400 -19.19 4.97 0.93
C THR A 400 -18.96 3.48 0.63
N ALA A 401 -20.04 2.75 0.34
CA ALA A 401 -19.97 1.33 0.02
C ALA A 401 -19.28 1.05 -1.33
N GLU A 402 -19.44 1.94 -2.30
CA GLU A 402 -18.80 1.85 -3.61
C GLU A 402 -17.28 2.03 -3.50
N GLN A 403 -16.82 2.96 -2.66
CA GLN A 403 -15.39 3.10 -2.34
C GLN A 403 -14.83 1.80 -1.74
N ARG A 404 -15.60 1.14 -0.87
CA ARG A 404 -15.17 -0.14 -0.31
C ARG A 404 -15.12 -1.26 -1.35
N ARG A 405 -16.13 -1.35 -2.23
CA ARG A 405 -16.15 -2.30 -3.36
C ARG A 405 -15.02 -2.08 -4.35
N ALA A 406 -14.77 -0.83 -4.73
CA ALA A 406 -13.67 -0.45 -5.62
C ALA A 406 -12.31 -0.78 -4.99
N GLY A 407 -12.16 -0.51 -3.68
CA GLY A 407 -10.97 -0.90 -2.92
C GLY A 407 -10.73 -2.42 -2.94
N VAL A 408 -11.77 -3.21 -2.66
CA VAL A 408 -11.71 -4.68 -2.75
C VAL A 408 -11.34 -5.14 -4.16
N GLN A 409 -12.00 -4.63 -5.19
CA GLN A 409 -11.73 -4.99 -6.58
C GLN A 409 -10.29 -4.65 -6.97
N GLY A 410 -9.80 -3.46 -6.62
CA GLY A 410 -8.44 -3.01 -6.91
C GLY A 410 -7.39 -3.88 -6.20
N ALA A 411 -7.64 -4.28 -4.95
CA ALA A 411 -6.74 -5.13 -4.20
C ALA A 411 -6.64 -6.55 -4.80
N ILE A 412 -7.78 -7.14 -5.20
CA ILE A 412 -7.81 -8.44 -5.89
C ILE A 412 -7.15 -8.34 -7.28
N SER A 413 -7.43 -7.28 -8.03
CA SER A 413 -6.85 -7.08 -9.37
C SER A 413 -5.33 -6.91 -9.31
N SER A 414 -4.83 -6.27 -8.25
CA SER A 414 -3.40 -6.16 -7.95
C SER A 414 -2.78 -7.50 -7.61
N ALA A 415 -3.44 -8.33 -6.78
CA ALA A 415 -2.97 -9.68 -6.49
C ALA A 415 -2.92 -10.54 -7.77
N ILE A 416 -3.94 -10.44 -8.63
CA ILE A 416 -3.95 -11.10 -9.94
C ILE A 416 -2.79 -10.60 -10.81
N TYR A 417 -2.57 -9.28 -10.88
CA TYR A 417 -1.46 -8.72 -11.64
C TYR A 417 -0.10 -9.26 -11.16
N LEU A 418 0.12 -9.35 -9.84
CA LEU A 418 1.34 -9.92 -9.26
C LEU A 418 1.48 -11.43 -9.56
N LEU A 419 0.37 -12.19 -9.52
CA LEU A 419 0.35 -13.61 -9.87
C LEU A 419 0.88 -13.86 -11.30
N PHE A 420 0.42 -13.06 -12.28
CA PHE A 420 0.88 -13.18 -13.67
C PHE A 420 2.28 -12.61 -13.90
N ASN A 421 2.86 -11.96 -12.88
CA ASN A 421 4.22 -11.42 -12.89
C ASN A 421 5.18 -12.13 -11.92
N LEU A 422 4.81 -13.31 -11.42
CA LEU A 422 5.70 -14.16 -10.62
C LEU A 422 7.08 -14.43 -11.25
N PRO A 423 7.22 -14.62 -12.59
CA PRO A 423 8.54 -14.78 -13.20
C PRO A 423 9.45 -13.56 -13.01
N LEU A 424 8.91 -12.35 -13.05
CA LEU A 424 9.69 -11.13 -12.81
C LEU A 424 10.05 -11.00 -11.33
N LEU A 425 9.09 -11.19 -10.42
CA LEU A 425 9.31 -11.13 -8.97
C LEU A 425 10.38 -12.12 -8.49
N THR A 426 10.38 -13.33 -9.04
CA THR A 426 11.41 -14.34 -8.74
C THR A 426 12.78 -13.95 -9.29
N ARG A 427 12.85 -13.36 -10.49
CA ARG A 427 14.10 -12.81 -11.06
C ARG A 427 14.66 -11.64 -10.24
N MET A 428 13.81 -10.72 -9.79
CA MET A 428 14.21 -9.60 -8.93
C MET A 428 14.92 -10.08 -7.65
N SER A 429 14.45 -11.19 -7.07
CA SER A 429 15.08 -11.78 -5.89
C SER A 429 16.44 -12.42 -6.14
N ALA A 430 16.66 -13.01 -7.32
CA ALA A 430 17.90 -13.70 -7.67
C ALA A 430 19.07 -12.74 -7.90
N ASP A 431 18.76 -11.49 -8.22
CA ASP A 431 19.72 -10.47 -8.63
C ASP A 431 20.39 -9.73 -7.44
N ILE A 432 19.98 -10.02 -6.20
CA ILE A 432 20.48 -9.40 -4.98
C ILE A 432 21.06 -10.49 -4.06
N CYS A 433 22.38 -10.43 -3.81
CA CYS A 433 23.10 -11.38 -2.95
C CYS A 433 22.93 -11.11 -1.44
N VAL A 434 21.72 -10.78 -0.99
CA VAL A 434 21.44 -10.63 0.44
C VAL A 434 20.69 -11.88 0.89
N ALA A 435 21.24 -12.61 1.86
CA ALA A 435 20.50 -13.65 2.55
C ALA A 435 19.22 -12.99 3.10
N ALA A 436 18.05 -13.46 2.64
CA ALA A 436 16.75 -12.96 3.08
C ALA A 436 16.82 -12.60 4.58
N PRO A 437 16.51 -11.36 5.01
CA PRO A 437 16.54 -11.00 6.41
C PRO A 437 15.77 -12.06 7.19
N ARG A 438 16.54 -12.89 7.92
CA ARG A 438 15.98 -13.83 8.86
C ARG A 438 15.30 -12.93 9.87
N ILE A 439 13.97 -12.98 9.93
CA ILE A 439 13.23 -12.33 11.00
C ILE A 439 13.80 -12.93 12.28
N ARG A 440 14.75 -12.23 12.92
CA ARG A 440 14.96 -12.40 14.34
C ARG A 440 13.63 -11.93 14.93
N PRO A 441 12.93 -12.77 15.73
CA PRO A 441 11.79 -12.26 16.45
C PRO A 441 12.27 -11.02 17.19
N PRO A 442 11.52 -9.90 17.19
CA PRO A 442 11.80 -8.86 18.15
C PRO A 442 11.85 -9.57 19.50
N LEU A 443 13.01 -9.51 20.17
CA LEU A 443 13.08 -9.87 21.58
C LEU A 443 12.00 -8.99 22.20
N GLY A 444 10.89 -9.61 22.63
CA GLY A 444 9.66 -8.89 22.94
C GLY A 444 10.01 -7.63 23.71
N GLU A 445 9.64 -6.46 23.18
CA GLU A 445 9.91 -5.18 23.81
C GLU A 445 9.48 -5.28 25.27
N LEU A 446 10.46 -5.45 26.15
CA LEU A 446 10.26 -5.27 27.58
C LEU A 446 9.76 -3.85 27.73
N ALA A 447 8.56 -3.73 28.30
CA ALA A 447 7.81 -2.51 28.57
C ALA A 447 8.63 -1.25 28.27
N GLY A 448 8.39 -0.66 27.09
CA GLY A 448 9.05 0.58 26.68
C GLY A 448 9.01 1.56 27.83
N ASN A 449 10.19 1.96 28.29
CA ASN A 449 10.35 3.06 29.23
C ASN A 449 9.64 4.27 28.57
N PRO A 450 8.64 4.91 29.20
CA PRO A 450 7.89 6.03 28.62
C PRO A 450 8.72 7.32 28.38
N LEU A 451 10.05 7.19 28.33
CA LEU A 451 11.06 8.22 28.08
C LEU A 451 12.03 7.85 26.94
N ALA A 452 11.82 6.73 26.24
CA ALA A 452 12.61 6.35 25.06
C ALA A 452 12.21 7.22 23.85
N GLY A 453 12.68 8.46 23.88
CA GLY A 453 12.35 9.56 22.97
C GLY A 453 12.96 10.90 23.43
N MET A 454 13.60 10.94 24.60
CA MET A 454 14.47 12.05 25.00
C MET A 454 15.93 11.68 24.70
N SER A 455 16.56 12.43 23.79
CA SER A 455 18.00 12.38 23.55
C SER A 455 18.70 12.63 24.89
N GLY A 456 19.38 11.61 25.40
CA GLY A 456 20.10 11.68 26.68
C GLY A 456 21.47 12.29 26.48
N ASP A 457 21.54 13.60 26.68
CA ASP A 457 22.79 14.35 26.85
C ASP A 457 23.66 13.68 27.93
N VAL A 458 24.92 13.36 27.58
CA VAL A 458 25.92 12.99 28.59
C VAL A 458 26.26 14.26 29.38
N VAL A 459 25.74 14.38 30.60
CA VAL A 459 26.09 15.46 31.51
C VAL A 459 27.52 15.22 32.02
N LEU A 460 28.48 15.99 31.51
CA LEU A 460 29.84 16.04 32.04
C LEU A 460 29.81 16.82 33.37
N GLU A 461 30.00 16.14 34.50
CA GLU A 461 30.22 16.84 35.78
C GLU A 461 31.53 17.64 35.72
N PRO A 462 31.59 18.85 36.29
CA PRO A 462 32.79 19.69 36.27
C PRO A 462 33.85 19.10 37.20
N ALA A 463 34.72 18.24 36.65
CA ALA A 463 35.92 17.78 37.34
C ALA A 463 36.99 18.89 37.40
N ILE A 464 37.61 19.02 38.57
CA ILE A 464 38.62 20.02 38.91
C ILE A 464 39.85 19.82 38.01
N PRO A 465 40.36 20.85 37.29
CA PRO A 465 41.53 20.70 36.43
C PRO A 465 42.78 20.42 37.27
N GLU A 466 43.34 19.22 37.15
CA GLU A 466 44.66 18.91 37.66
C GLU A 466 45.73 19.63 36.82
N LEU A 467 46.63 20.36 37.47
CA LEU A 467 47.76 21.05 36.84
C LEU A 467 48.68 20.01 36.15
N GLY A 468 48.62 19.91 34.83
CA GLY A 468 49.52 19.08 34.04
C GLY A 468 49.45 19.36 32.54
N GLU A 469 50.57 19.86 32.00
CA GLU A 469 50.94 20.02 30.57
C GLU A 469 49.90 20.69 29.64
N ALA A 470 50.29 21.79 28.98
CA ALA A 470 49.47 22.60 28.07
C ALA A 470 48.72 21.83 26.95
N ARG A 471 49.02 20.55 26.73
CA ARG A 471 48.35 19.68 25.75
C ARG A 471 47.00 19.10 26.20
N PHE A 472 46.65 19.19 27.49
CA PHE A 472 45.40 18.66 28.05
C PHE A 472 44.39 19.75 28.42
N GLU A 473 44.65 21.01 28.09
CA GLU A 473 43.72 22.10 28.37
C GLU A 473 42.39 21.89 27.64
N GLY A 474 41.30 21.94 28.40
CA GLY A 474 39.94 21.74 27.89
C GLY A 474 39.55 20.28 27.60
N ILE A 475 40.33 19.28 28.03
CA ILE A 475 40.01 17.86 27.88
C ILE A 475 39.49 17.30 29.21
N HIS A 476 38.31 16.70 29.17
CA HIS A 476 37.68 16.01 30.28
C HIS A 476 38.08 14.53 30.25
N ARG A 477 38.85 14.12 31.26
CA ARG A 477 39.17 12.71 31.47
C ARG A 477 38.16 12.08 32.40
N LEU A 478 37.49 11.02 31.95
CA LEU A 478 36.61 10.21 32.80
C LEU A 478 37.44 9.20 33.61
N ASP A 479 36.88 8.69 34.71
CA ASP A 479 37.55 7.74 35.64
C ASP A 479 38.00 6.44 34.95
N ASN A 480 37.36 6.07 33.84
CA ASN A 480 37.71 4.93 33.00
C ASN A 480 38.91 5.21 32.06
N GLY A 481 39.50 6.40 32.11
CA GLY A 481 40.63 6.82 31.31
C GLY A 481 40.27 7.39 29.93
N GLU A 482 38.98 7.53 29.62
CA GLU A 482 38.52 8.10 28.35
C GLU A 482 38.66 9.62 28.33
N MET A 483 39.05 10.15 27.18
CA MET A 483 39.30 11.58 26.98
C MET A 483 38.18 12.18 26.13
N TRP A 484 37.59 13.26 26.60
CA TRP A 484 36.44 13.91 25.98
C TRP A 484 36.68 15.42 25.87
N ILE A 485 36.16 16.03 24.82
CA ILE A 485 36.18 17.49 24.63
C ILE A 485 34.78 17.98 24.32
N LEU A 486 34.54 19.26 24.58
CA LEU A 486 33.32 19.95 24.17
C LEU A 486 33.62 20.80 22.94
N ILE A 487 32.96 20.50 21.82
CA ILE A 487 32.94 21.36 20.64
C ILE A 487 31.55 22.00 20.57
N GLY A 488 31.45 23.28 20.92
CA GLY A 488 30.15 23.91 21.16
C GLY A 488 29.48 23.36 22.44
N ALA A 489 28.30 22.75 22.30
CA ALA A 489 27.57 22.10 23.40
C ALA A 489 27.62 20.56 23.34
N GLU A 490 28.28 19.99 22.33
CA GLU A 490 28.33 18.54 22.12
C GLU A 490 29.65 17.96 22.65
N ALA A 491 29.54 16.85 23.38
CA ALA A 491 30.68 16.11 23.91
C ALA A 491 31.19 15.09 22.87
N HIS A 492 32.46 15.18 22.52
CA HIS A 492 33.12 14.27 21.59
C HIS A 492 34.27 13.53 22.27
N ARG A 493 34.35 12.22 22.05
CA ARG A 493 35.49 11.41 22.49
C ARG A 493 36.69 11.70 21.61
N VAL A 494 37.85 11.92 22.22
CA VAL A 494 39.10 12.18 21.51
C VAL A 494 40.20 11.21 21.89
N SER A 495 41.14 11.02 20.97
CA SER A 495 42.39 10.33 21.20
C SER A 495 43.54 11.19 20.68
N PHE A 496 44.70 11.13 21.32
CA PHE A 496 45.89 11.82 20.84
C PHE A 496 46.59 10.94 19.81
N ASP A 497 46.77 11.47 18.59
CA ASP A 497 47.48 10.77 17.53
C ASP A 497 48.93 11.25 17.50
N GLU A 498 49.85 10.41 17.98
CA GLU A 498 51.29 10.73 18.04
C GLU A 498 51.90 11.00 16.65
N SER A 499 51.33 10.45 15.58
CA SER A 499 51.85 10.64 14.21
C SER A 499 51.52 12.01 13.64
N LEU A 500 50.41 12.60 14.08
CA LEU A 500 49.94 13.92 13.67
C LEU A 500 50.30 15.02 14.68
N GLY A 501 50.77 14.64 15.88
CA GLY A 501 51.08 15.56 16.96
C GLY A 501 49.86 16.34 17.47
N GLY A 502 48.65 15.78 17.33
CA GLY A 502 47.40 16.47 17.58
C GLY A 502 46.26 15.56 18.03
N TRP A 503 45.19 16.16 18.53
CA TRP A 503 44.00 15.45 19.00
C TRP A 503 43.05 15.17 17.83
N VAL A 504 42.45 13.98 17.82
CA VAL A 504 41.47 13.55 16.82
C VAL A 504 40.21 13.06 17.50
N VAL A 505 39.04 13.39 16.93
CA VAL A 505 37.76 12.84 17.39
C VAL A 505 37.65 11.40 16.92
N VAL A 506 37.22 10.51 17.83
CA VAL A 506 37.06 9.08 17.59
C VAL A 506 35.65 8.64 17.98
N ASP A 507 35.15 7.60 17.31
CA ASP A 507 33.86 7.00 17.62
C ASP A 507 33.86 6.44 19.06
N PRO A 508 32.90 6.83 19.93
CA PRO A 508 32.80 6.31 21.30
C PRO A 508 32.66 4.79 21.39
N GLY A 509 31.96 4.15 20.43
CA GLY A 509 31.73 2.71 20.37
C GLY A 509 32.79 1.93 19.59
N ASN A 510 33.62 2.61 18.79
CA ASN A 510 34.72 1.99 18.05
C ASN A 510 35.94 2.94 17.87
N PRO A 511 36.74 3.18 18.93
CA PRO A 511 37.78 4.21 18.92
C PRO A 511 38.98 3.93 17.99
N PHE A 512 39.05 2.73 17.40
CA PHE A 512 40.11 2.32 16.46
C PHE A 512 39.66 2.37 14.98
N ALA A 513 38.42 2.79 14.70
CA ALA A 513 37.93 2.93 13.33
C ALA A 513 38.75 3.96 12.53
N PHE A 514 39.13 3.60 11.30
CA PHE A 514 39.92 4.47 10.42
C PHE A 514 39.05 5.58 9.79
N ASN A 515 37.78 5.30 9.51
CA ASN A 515 36.84 6.24 8.91
C ASN A 515 36.13 7.08 9.99
N GLY A 516 35.92 8.38 9.73
CA GLY A 516 35.23 9.30 10.64
C GLY A 516 36.14 10.06 11.62
N ARG A 517 37.46 9.80 11.61
CA ARG A 517 38.44 10.59 12.37
C ARG A 517 38.63 11.95 11.73
N TYR A 518 38.54 13.02 12.51
CA TYR A 518 38.92 14.36 12.08
C TYR A 518 39.71 15.06 13.19
N GLY A 519 40.67 15.89 12.79
CA GLY A 519 41.53 16.62 13.72
C GLY A 519 40.78 17.71 14.44
N VAL A 520 41.17 17.98 15.68
CA VAL A 520 40.63 19.07 16.50
C VAL A 520 41.78 19.87 17.10
N ALA A 521 41.61 21.17 17.21
CA ALA A 521 42.58 22.07 17.82
C ALA A 521 41.92 22.91 18.92
N TYR A 522 42.67 23.16 19.98
CA TYR A 522 42.23 24.01 21.08
C TYR A 522 42.68 25.46 20.85
N ASP A 523 41.72 26.39 20.88
CA ASP A 523 41.96 27.82 20.84
C ASP A 523 41.66 28.42 22.23
N ALA A 524 42.67 29.02 22.86
CA ALA A 524 42.61 29.55 24.23
C ALA A 524 41.53 30.63 24.45
N HIS A 525 40.94 31.19 23.38
CA HIS A 525 39.88 32.18 23.46
C HIS A 525 38.51 31.69 22.94
N ALA A 526 38.44 30.52 22.29
CA ALA A 526 37.23 30.04 21.62
C ALA A 526 36.87 28.56 21.84
N GLY A 527 37.65 27.84 22.66
CA GLY A 527 37.43 26.41 22.93
C GLY A 527 37.91 25.49 21.81
N TRP A 528 37.50 24.22 21.85
CA TRP A 528 37.86 23.24 20.82
C TRP A 528 37.10 23.48 19.51
N LYS A 529 37.80 23.42 18.39
CA LYS A 529 37.22 23.50 17.05
C LYS A 529 37.68 22.33 16.18
N GLY A 530 36.75 21.81 15.36
CA GLY A 530 37.05 20.85 14.31
C GLY A 530 37.92 21.47 13.22
N LEU A 531 39.02 20.81 12.90
CA LEU A 531 39.85 21.14 11.74
C LEU A 531 39.16 20.57 10.49
N SER A 532 38.97 21.41 9.48
CA SER A 532 38.48 20.92 8.18
C SER A 532 39.47 19.89 7.61
N PRO A 533 38.99 18.79 7.01
CA PRO A 533 39.88 17.79 6.42
C PRO A 533 40.75 18.46 5.34
N LEU A 534 42.06 18.31 5.47
CA LEU A 534 43.04 18.77 4.48
C LEU A 534 42.77 18.03 3.16
N ARG A 535 42.13 18.70 2.20
CA ARG A 535 42.05 18.25 0.82
C ARG A 535 43.34 18.64 0.11
N LEU A 536 43.98 17.70 -0.56
CA LEU A 536 45.06 17.98 -1.51
C LEU A 536 44.49 18.82 -2.66
N ALA A 537 44.83 20.11 -2.69
CA ALA A 537 44.60 20.98 -3.84
C ALA A 537 45.70 20.75 -4.88
N GLY A 538 45.53 19.76 -5.75
CA GLY A 538 46.39 19.54 -6.90
C GLY A 538 45.88 20.33 -8.12
N GLY A 539 46.55 21.44 -8.45
CA GLY A 539 46.26 22.27 -9.62
C GLY A 539 46.71 21.63 -10.94
N SER A 540 46.04 22.01 -12.03
CA SER A 540 46.45 21.69 -13.40
C SER A 540 47.76 22.38 -13.79
N PRO A 541 48.50 21.80 -14.75
CA PRO A 541 48.64 22.50 -16.02
C PRO A 541 48.30 21.61 -17.23
N MET A 542 47.79 22.26 -18.29
CA MET A 542 47.74 21.71 -19.63
C MET A 542 49.15 21.35 -20.11
N ASP A 543 49.29 20.18 -20.73
CA ASP A 543 50.06 20.05 -21.96
C ASP A 543 49.56 18.84 -22.77
N GLY A 544 49.50 19.03 -24.08
CA GLY A 544 48.94 18.09 -25.03
C GLY A 544 49.72 16.78 -25.08
N ALA A 545 49.06 15.69 -24.70
CA ALA A 545 49.52 14.35 -24.99
C ALA A 545 48.36 13.53 -25.58
N ILE A 546 48.61 13.13 -26.82
CA ILE A 546 47.87 12.19 -27.68
C ILE A 546 47.05 11.20 -26.85
N VAL A 547 45.73 11.30 -26.97
CA VAL A 547 44.77 10.34 -26.39
C VAL A 547 45.05 8.97 -27.03
N ALA A 548 45.66 8.08 -26.24
CA ALA A 548 45.53 6.66 -26.50
C ALA A 548 44.05 6.32 -26.37
N VAL A 549 43.41 5.99 -27.49
CA VAL A 549 42.03 5.53 -27.55
C VAL A 549 41.92 4.28 -26.69
N SER A 550 41.50 4.44 -25.43
CA SER A 550 40.93 3.35 -24.66
C SER A 550 39.76 2.82 -25.49
N GLN A 551 39.82 1.55 -25.89
CA GLN A 551 38.75 0.92 -26.66
C GLN A 551 37.39 1.26 -26.00
N PRO A 552 36.37 1.64 -26.78
CA PRO A 552 35.04 1.88 -26.22
C PRO A 552 34.59 0.61 -25.47
N ARG A 553 34.26 0.75 -24.18
CA ARG A 553 33.79 -0.34 -23.32
C ARG A 553 32.32 -0.72 -23.60
N PHE A 554 31.73 -0.18 -24.66
CA PHE A 554 30.37 -0.41 -25.12
C PHE A 554 30.41 -0.87 -26.58
N VAL A 555 29.48 -1.75 -26.93
CA VAL A 555 29.40 -2.32 -28.28
C VAL A 555 28.67 -1.34 -29.19
N THR A 556 29.24 -1.06 -30.37
CA THR A 556 28.52 -0.33 -31.42
C THR A 556 27.72 -1.30 -32.25
N VAL A 557 26.42 -1.04 -32.42
CA VAL A 557 25.48 -1.89 -33.14
C VAL A 557 24.72 -1.09 -34.19
N GLN A 558 24.36 -1.76 -35.28
CA GLN A 558 23.36 -1.29 -36.24
C GLN A 558 22.06 -2.05 -35.98
N SER A 559 20.91 -1.42 -36.25
CA SER A 559 19.62 -2.00 -35.92
C SER A 559 18.55 -1.57 -36.92
N ALA A 560 18.02 -2.53 -37.67
CA ALA A 560 16.91 -2.30 -38.60
C ALA A 560 15.64 -1.77 -37.90
N PHE A 561 15.46 -2.09 -36.61
CA PHE A 561 14.40 -1.52 -35.80
C PHE A 561 14.57 -0.01 -35.65
N TRP A 562 15.74 0.43 -35.20
CA TRP A 562 16.03 1.86 -35.03
C TRP A 562 16.15 2.60 -36.36
N ASP A 563 16.59 1.92 -37.43
CA ASP A 563 16.61 2.48 -38.78
C ASP A 563 15.21 2.91 -39.23
N ARG A 564 14.16 2.22 -38.77
CA ARG A 564 12.76 2.59 -39.01
C ARG A 564 12.30 3.70 -38.06
N PHE A 565 12.42 3.49 -36.75
CA PHE A 565 11.79 4.36 -35.75
C PHE A 565 12.50 5.70 -35.53
N MET A 566 13.74 5.84 -35.99
CA MET A 566 14.43 7.13 -35.99
C MET A 566 14.10 7.99 -37.22
N GLN A 567 13.40 7.46 -38.22
CA GLN A 567 12.97 8.27 -39.37
C GLN A 567 11.81 9.19 -39.00
N LEU A 568 11.73 10.34 -39.67
CA LEU A 568 10.57 11.21 -39.60
C LEU A 568 9.45 10.63 -40.48
N ASN A 569 8.53 9.89 -39.87
CA ASN A 569 7.36 9.32 -40.54
C ASN A 569 6.10 9.63 -39.73
N LEU A 570 5.47 10.78 -40.01
CA LEU A 570 4.29 11.26 -39.28
C LEU A 570 3.09 10.30 -39.38
N PHE A 571 2.97 9.56 -40.48
CA PHE A 571 1.86 8.62 -40.68
C PHE A 571 1.99 7.40 -39.79
N ASP A 572 3.15 6.74 -39.82
CA ASP A 572 3.41 5.60 -38.94
C ASP A 572 3.42 6.02 -37.47
N GLU A 573 4.00 7.18 -37.15
CA GLU A 573 4.02 7.73 -35.80
C GLU A 573 2.60 7.85 -35.24
N LYS A 574 1.68 8.47 -35.99
CA LYS A 574 0.28 8.59 -35.59
C LYS A 574 -0.41 7.22 -35.47
N LEU A 575 -0.18 6.31 -36.40
CA LEU A 575 -0.78 4.97 -36.38
C LEU A 575 -0.37 4.18 -35.13
N TYR A 576 0.90 4.28 -34.72
CA TYR A 576 1.39 3.63 -33.50
C TYR A 576 0.84 4.29 -32.25
N SER A 577 0.70 5.62 -32.23
CA SER A 577 0.05 6.35 -31.13
C SER A 577 -1.42 5.95 -30.98
N GLU A 578 -2.18 5.88 -32.07
CA GLU A 578 -3.59 5.43 -32.06
C GLU A 578 -3.72 3.98 -31.57
N ALA A 579 -2.83 3.09 -32.02
CA ALA A 579 -2.83 1.69 -31.59
C ALA A 579 -2.48 1.53 -30.11
N ALA A 580 -1.49 2.30 -29.62
CA ALA A 580 -1.11 2.30 -28.22
C ALA A 580 -2.21 2.91 -27.34
N MET A 581 -2.85 4.00 -27.79
CA MET A 581 -3.99 4.58 -27.08
C MET A 581 -5.14 3.58 -26.93
N ALA A 582 -5.59 2.98 -28.04
CA ALA A 582 -6.65 1.97 -28.02
C ALA A 582 -6.31 0.80 -27.08
N ARG A 583 -5.02 0.43 -26.99
CA ARG A 583 -4.55 -0.57 -26.04
C ARG A 583 -4.67 -0.07 -24.59
N GLN A 584 -4.18 1.14 -24.28
CA GLN A 584 -4.26 1.72 -22.93
C GLN A 584 -5.72 1.79 -22.44
N GLU A 585 -6.66 2.22 -23.29
CA GLU A 585 -8.09 2.23 -22.98
C GLU A 585 -8.65 0.85 -22.59
N THR A 586 -8.05 -0.24 -23.11
CA THR A 586 -8.47 -1.61 -22.78
C THR A 586 -7.90 -2.14 -21.47
N VAL A 587 -6.77 -1.60 -21.01
CA VAL A 587 -6.04 -2.12 -19.83
C VAL A 587 -6.20 -1.25 -18.58
N VAL A 588 -6.57 0.02 -18.72
CA VAL A 588 -6.87 0.92 -17.61
C VAL A 588 -8.07 0.41 -16.80
N GLU A 589 -7.95 0.47 -15.48
CA GLU A 589 -8.93 -0.06 -14.52
C GLU A 589 -9.77 1.06 -13.87
N ALA A 590 -10.26 2.02 -14.66
CA ALA A 590 -11.09 3.13 -14.18
C ALA A 590 -12.58 2.78 -13.97
N PHE A 591 -13.23 3.48 -13.03
CA PHE A 591 -14.67 3.38 -12.78
C PHE A 591 -15.47 3.71 -14.06
N ARG A 592 -16.52 2.95 -14.36
CA ARG A 592 -17.35 3.18 -15.54
C ARG A 592 -18.72 3.69 -15.11
N MET A 593 -19.04 4.92 -15.53
CA MET A 593 -20.35 5.54 -15.30
C MET A 593 -21.46 4.82 -16.05
N ASP A 594 -22.64 4.80 -15.46
CA ASP A 594 -23.87 4.35 -16.11
C ASP A 594 -24.39 5.40 -17.12
N PRO A 595 -25.18 4.98 -18.14
CA PRO A 595 -25.58 5.87 -19.22
C PRO A 595 -26.43 7.09 -18.83
N TYR A 596 -27.04 7.05 -17.64
CA TYR A 596 -27.89 8.13 -17.12
C TYR A 596 -27.16 9.04 -16.12
N GLU A 597 -25.92 8.71 -15.76
CA GLU A 597 -25.12 9.49 -14.82
C GLU A 597 -24.42 10.65 -15.52
N THR A 598 -24.22 11.76 -14.80
CA THR A 598 -23.61 12.98 -15.34
C THR A 598 -22.31 13.31 -14.64
N VAL A 599 -21.38 13.91 -15.38
CA VAL A 599 -20.18 14.55 -14.83
C VAL A 599 -20.60 15.83 -14.13
N THR A 600 -20.02 16.09 -12.97
CA THR A 600 -20.29 17.26 -12.12
C THR A 600 -18.99 17.96 -11.76
N THR A 601 -19.02 19.28 -11.66
CA THR A 601 -17.87 20.03 -11.18
C THR A 601 -17.97 20.21 -9.66
N ASP A 602 -16.93 19.84 -8.92
CA ASP A 602 -16.92 19.99 -7.46
C ASP A 602 -16.59 21.42 -6.99
N SER A 603 -16.50 21.60 -5.67
CA SER A 603 -16.15 22.88 -5.04
C SER A 603 -14.73 23.36 -5.35
N GLU A 604 -13.86 22.49 -5.86
CA GLU A 604 -12.48 22.80 -6.26
C GLU A 604 -12.39 23.11 -7.76
N GLY A 605 -13.50 23.00 -8.51
CA GLY A 605 -13.54 23.24 -9.94
C GLY A 605 -13.11 22.03 -10.78
N GLU A 606 -13.00 20.85 -10.18
CA GLU A 606 -12.58 19.62 -10.86
C GLU A 606 -13.80 18.85 -11.40
N ASP A 607 -13.67 18.31 -12.62
CA ASP A 607 -14.65 17.39 -13.18
C ASP A 607 -14.57 16.05 -12.44
N VAL A 608 -15.63 15.76 -11.71
CA VAL A 608 -15.77 14.58 -10.88
C VAL A 608 -17.10 13.93 -11.15
N HIS A 609 -17.19 12.64 -10.86
CA HIS A 609 -18.45 11.94 -10.92
C HIS A 609 -18.89 11.59 -9.50
N PHE A 610 -20.08 12.04 -9.12
CA PHE A 610 -20.78 11.48 -7.97
C PHE A 610 -21.71 10.39 -8.48
N ASP A 611 -21.50 9.16 -8.02
CA ASP A 611 -22.43 8.07 -8.28
C ASP A 611 -23.80 8.33 -7.64
N GLU A 612 -24.80 7.50 -7.95
CA GLU A 612 -26.15 7.60 -7.38
C GLU A 612 -26.21 7.57 -5.83
N TRP A 613 -25.09 7.23 -5.18
CA TRP A 613 -24.95 7.09 -3.73
C TRP A 613 -24.04 8.17 -3.10
N GLY A 614 -23.56 9.12 -3.90
CA GLY A 614 -22.77 10.27 -3.47
C GLY A 614 -21.29 9.99 -3.26
N ALA A 615 -20.73 8.89 -3.76
CA ALA A 615 -19.27 8.71 -3.75
C ALA A 615 -18.62 9.52 -4.87
N LYS A 616 -17.57 10.26 -4.52
CA LYS A 616 -16.78 11.05 -5.45
C LYS A 616 -15.75 10.17 -6.15
N HIS A 617 -15.85 10.07 -7.47
CA HIS A 617 -14.86 9.45 -8.36
C HIS A 617 -14.11 10.55 -9.11
N ARG A 618 -12.78 10.59 -8.98
CA ARG A 618 -11.90 11.50 -9.74
C ARG A 618 -11.31 10.87 -10.99
N VAL A 619 -11.13 9.54 -10.98
CA VAL A 619 -10.64 8.75 -12.12
C VAL A 619 -11.76 7.84 -12.61
N PHE A 620 -12.37 8.20 -13.73
CA PHE A 620 -13.53 7.48 -14.26
C PHE A 620 -13.60 7.58 -15.79
N ARG A 621 -14.47 6.78 -16.39
CA ARG A 621 -14.83 6.85 -17.80
C ARG A 621 -16.35 6.89 -18.00
N THR A 622 -16.78 7.65 -18.99
CA THR A 622 -18.20 7.78 -19.35
C THR A 622 -18.68 6.54 -20.11
N HIS A 623 -20.00 6.41 -20.26
CA HIS A 623 -20.59 5.36 -21.09
C HIS A 623 -20.25 5.53 -22.59
N GLU A 624 -19.97 6.77 -23.02
CA GLU A 624 -19.55 7.15 -24.38
C GLU A 624 -18.08 6.82 -24.66
N GLY A 625 -17.28 6.62 -23.61
CA GLY A 625 -15.88 6.21 -23.68
C GLY A 625 -14.87 7.29 -23.32
N ASP A 626 -15.32 8.47 -22.91
CA ASP A 626 -14.44 9.56 -22.48
C ASP A 626 -13.83 9.27 -21.11
N HIS A 627 -12.56 9.61 -20.92
CA HIS A 627 -11.81 9.35 -19.69
C HIS A 627 -11.53 10.67 -18.95
N PHE A 628 -11.71 10.65 -17.63
CA PHE A 628 -11.56 11.83 -16.78
C PHE A 628 -10.61 11.53 -15.62
N ALA A 629 -9.59 12.38 -15.47
CA ALA A 629 -8.71 12.45 -14.31
C ALA A 629 -7.99 13.82 -14.29
N ALA A 630 -8.60 14.82 -13.65
CA ALA A 630 -8.16 16.22 -13.72
C ALA A 630 -6.67 16.42 -13.38
N SER A 631 -6.16 15.74 -12.36
CA SER A 631 -4.74 15.87 -11.98
C SER A 631 -3.78 15.29 -13.02
N ILE A 632 -4.18 14.22 -13.72
CA ILE A 632 -3.36 13.58 -14.76
C ILE A 632 -3.38 14.45 -16.03
N THR A 633 -4.54 14.99 -16.38
CA THR A 633 -4.67 15.98 -17.46
C THR A 633 -3.83 17.23 -17.17
N GLN A 634 -3.85 17.74 -15.94
CA GLN A 634 -3.03 18.90 -15.53
C GLN A 634 -1.53 18.59 -15.58
N TYR A 635 -1.10 17.43 -15.09
CA TYR A 635 0.30 16.98 -15.19
C TYR A 635 0.78 16.92 -16.64
N THR A 636 -0.04 16.41 -17.57
CA THR A 636 0.34 16.29 -18.98
C THR A 636 0.30 17.62 -19.74
N GLN A 637 -0.39 18.64 -19.21
CA GLN A 637 -0.35 20.02 -19.73
C GLN A 637 0.86 20.81 -19.21
N GLU A 638 1.25 20.61 -17.95
CA GLU A 638 2.34 21.32 -17.28
C GLU A 638 3.31 20.38 -16.53
N ASP A 639 3.90 19.42 -17.24
CA ASP A 639 4.78 18.40 -16.64
C ASP A 639 5.98 19.02 -15.91
N ASP A 640 6.51 20.12 -16.44
CA ASP A 640 7.60 20.91 -15.88
C ASP A 640 7.27 21.40 -14.46
N ALA A 641 6.02 21.74 -14.15
CA ALA A 641 5.63 22.23 -12.82
C ALA A 641 5.78 21.15 -11.74
N TYR A 642 5.36 19.92 -12.05
CA TYR A 642 5.44 18.78 -11.12
C TYR A 642 6.89 18.35 -10.93
N ASN A 643 7.61 18.18 -12.03
CA ASN A 643 8.97 17.69 -12.00
C ASN A 643 9.97 18.75 -11.49
N GLN A 644 9.73 20.05 -11.65
CA GLN A 644 10.57 21.10 -11.07
C GLN A 644 10.68 20.96 -9.55
N PHE A 645 9.55 20.77 -8.86
CA PHE A 645 9.57 20.59 -7.40
C PHE A 645 10.32 19.31 -7.01
N LEU A 646 10.05 18.18 -7.67
CA LEU A 646 10.72 16.91 -7.37
C LEU A 646 12.24 16.98 -7.62
N ARG A 647 12.68 17.76 -8.62
CA ARG A 647 14.09 17.95 -8.98
C ARG A 647 14.83 18.96 -8.11
N THR A 648 14.16 20.01 -7.63
CA THR A 648 14.82 21.18 -7.00
C THR A 648 14.39 21.46 -5.56
N GLY A 649 13.24 20.94 -5.12
CA GLY A 649 12.60 21.31 -3.87
C GLY A 649 11.88 22.66 -3.89
N VAL A 650 11.93 23.38 -5.02
CA VAL A 650 11.32 24.71 -5.15
C VAL A 650 9.91 24.57 -5.71
N PRO A 651 8.86 24.90 -4.93
CA PRO A 651 7.48 24.78 -5.40
C PRO A 651 7.16 25.90 -6.40
N LYS A 652 6.42 25.56 -7.46
CA LYS A 652 5.86 26.56 -8.40
C LYS A 652 4.57 27.17 -7.84
N TYR A 653 3.77 26.35 -7.14
CA TYR A 653 2.50 26.73 -6.53
C TYR A 653 2.54 26.63 -4.99
N PRO A 654 1.77 27.43 -4.24
CA PRO A 654 1.73 27.35 -2.78
C PRO A 654 1.28 25.98 -2.23
N ASP A 655 0.41 25.29 -2.95
CA ASP A 655 -0.19 23.98 -2.63
C ASP A 655 0.46 22.81 -3.40
N GLN A 656 1.70 22.99 -3.89
CA GLN A 656 2.41 22.02 -4.73
C GLN A 656 2.45 20.60 -4.14
N VAL A 657 2.62 20.48 -2.82
CA VAL A 657 2.69 19.18 -2.13
C VAL A 657 1.33 18.48 -2.18
N ASP A 658 0.25 19.18 -1.89
CA ASP A 658 -1.12 18.63 -1.90
C ASP A 658 -1.55 18.26 -3.32
N MET A 659 -1.18 19.09 -4.31
CA MET A 659 -1.38 18.79 -5.74
C MET A 659 -0.65 17.50 -6.16
N LEU A 660 0.60 17.31 -5.71
CA LEU A 660 1.36 16.08 -5.97
C LEU A 660 0.74 14.87 -5.25
N GLN A 661 0.29 15.01 -4.01
CA GLN A 661 -0.39 13.92 -3.30
C GLN A 661 -1.65 13.48 -4.03
N ARG A 662 -2.50 14.43 -4.44
CA ARG A 662 -3.71 14.14 -5.23
C ARG A 662 -3.38 13.43 -6.54
N PHE A 663 -2.36 13.91 -7.26
CA PHE A 663 -1.88 13.27 -8.50
C PHE A 663 -1.43 11.82 -8.26
N VAL A 664 -0.62 11.58 -7.22
CA VAL A 664 -0.16 10.23 -6.90
C VAL A 664 -1.33 9.31 -6.56
N ASP A 665 -2.37 9.82 -5.88
CA ASP A 665 -3.58 9.05 -5.59
C ASP A 665 -4.36 8.65 -6.84
N ASP A 666 -4.51 9.58 -7.79
CA ASP A 666 -5.21 9.30 -9.06
C ASP A 666 -4.41 8.33 -9.93
N VAL A 667 -3.09 8.49 -10.02
CA VAL A 667 -2.21 7.59 -10.78
C VAL A 667 -2.26 6.16 -10.23
N VAL A 668 -2.29 5.97 -8.91
CA VAL A 668 -2.43 4.64 -8.31
C VAL A 668 -3.78 3.99 -8.65
N THR A 669 -4.82 4.80 -8.86
CA THR A 669 -6.18 4.32 -9.19
C THR A 669 -6.30 3.82 -10.64
N VAL A 670 -5.47 4.32 -11.56
CA VAL A 670 -5.49 3.93 -12.98
C VAL A 670 -5.13 2.45 -13.20
N GLY A 671 -4.28 1.89 -12.34
CA GLY A 671 -3.78 0.51 -12.43
C GLY A 671 -2.48 0.38 -13.22
N ARG A 672 -1.78 -0.74 -13.03
CA ARG A 672 -0.46 -1.01 -13.64
C ARG A 672 -0.59 -1.98 -14.81
N ASN A 673 0.29 -1.85 -15.81
CA ASN A 673 0.36 -2.79 -16.93
C ASN A 673 1.79 -2.92 -17.45
N ASN A 674 2.16 -4.11 -17.95
CA ASN A 674 3.49 -4.37 -18.50
C ASN A 674 3.51 -5.27 -19.76
N ASP A 675 2.44 -5.22 -20.55
CA ASP A 675 2.25 -6.11 -21.71
C ASP A 675 3.00 -5.65 -22.96
N VAL A 676 3.71 -4.53 -22.91
CA VAL A 676 4.38 -3.92 -24.07
C VAL A 676 5.76 -3.39 -23.70
N ALA A 677 6.62 -3.22 -24.69
CA ALA A 677 7.89 -2.52 -24.48
C ALA A 677 7.64 -1.01 -24.35
N LEU A 678 8.45 -0.36 -23.53
CA LEU A 678 8.41 1.08 -23.25
C LEU A 678 9.73 1.73 -23.65
N TYR A 679 9.64 2.94 -24.20
CA TYR A 679 10.77 3.68 -24.77
C TYR A 679 10.81 5.10 -24.23
N ARG A 680 12.00 5.57 -23.85
CA ARG A 680 12.22 6.95 -23.41
C ARG A 680 13.46 7.52 -24.09
N GLY A 681 13.31 8.62 -24.81
CA GLY A 681 14.42 9.38 -25.34
C GLY A 681 14.93 10.43 -24.33
N GLY A 682 16.21 10.73 -24.38
CA GLY A 682 16.83 11.80 -23.60
C GLY A 682 17.94 12.50 -24.37
N SER A 683 18.12 13.78 -24.07
CA SER A 683 19.21 14.61 -24.58
C SER A 683 19.74 15.54 -23.48
N GLY A 684 20.96 16.04 -23.68
CA GLY A 684 21.60 17.00 -22.78
C GLY A 684 20.79 18.28 -22.61
N ALA A 685 20.09 18.73 -23.65
CA ALA A 685 19.21 19.90 -23.59
C ALA A 685 18.01 19.70 -22.64
N ARG A 686 17.51 18.47 -22.51
CA ARG A 686 16.43 18.12 -21.56
C ARG A 686 16.94 17.69 -20.18
N GLY A 687 18.25 17.77 -19.94
CA GLY A 687 18.88 17.36 -18.69
C GLY A 687 18.86 15.85 -18.42
N THR A 688 18.52 15.01 -19.41
CA THR A 688 18.65 13.54 -19.36
C THR A 688 19.70 13.12 -20.39
N SER A 689 20.98 13.12 -20.01
CA SER A 689 22.09 13.00 -20.95
C SER A 689 22.65 11.58 -21.06
N GLY A 690 22.89 11.12 -22.29
CA GLY A 690 23.62 9.89 -22.59
C GLY A 690 25.13 9.97 -22.39
N ALA A 691 25.67 11.17 -22.16
CA ALA A 691 27.11 11.40 -22.16
C ALA A 691 27.83 10.58 -21.07
N PHE A 692 27.21 10.42 -19.89
CA PHE A 692 27.85 9.70 -18.80
C PHE A 692 27.95 8.18 -19.06
N PHE A 693 27.07 7.59 -19.87
CA PHE A 693 27.21 6.18 -20.30
C PHE A 693 28.41 5.95 -21.22
N ARG A 694 28.90 7.00 -21.90
CA ARG A 694 30.06 6.94 -22.78
C ARG A 694 31.39 6.99 -22.02
N THR A 695 31.38 7.43 -20.75
CA THR A 695 32.60 7.51 -19.93
C THR A 695 33.16 6.13 -19.57
N GLY A 696 32.28 5.11 -19.51
CA GLY A 696 32.63 3.75 -19.05
C GLY A 696 32.65 3.59 -17.53
N ASP A 697 32.27 4.62 -16.78
CA ASP A 697 32.11 4.58 -15.32
C ASP A 697 30.83 3.86 -14.91
N VAL A 698 29.78 3.96 -15.73
CA VAL A 698 28.51 3.23 -15.59
C VAL A 698 28.55 1.96 -16.44
N ARG A 699 28.13 0.83 -15.87
CA ARG A 699 28.22 -0.49 -16.51
C ARG A 699 26.93 -1.29 -16.36
N ALA A 700 26.79 -2.34 -17.16
CA ALA A 700 25.74 -3.32 -16.94
C ALA A 700 25.84 -3.92 -15.52
N GLY A 701 24.68 -4.01 -14.87
CA GLY A 701 24.51 -4.39 -13.48
C GLY A 701 24.43 -3.21 -12.49
N ASP A 702 24.81 -1.99 -12.87
CA ASP A 702 24.55 -0.80 -12.06
C ASP A 702 23.05 -0.46 -12.05
N VAL A 703 22.62 0.32 -11.05
CA VAL A 703 21.22 0.60 -10.77
C VAL A 703 20.92 2.08 -11.00
N LEU A 704 19.88 2.34 -11.78
CA LEU A 704 19.28 3.67 -11.95
C LEU A 704 18.05 3.80 -11.05
N VAL A 705 17.76 4.99 -10.54
CA VAL A 705 16.56 5.27 -9.73
C VAL A 705 15.81 6.48 -10.25
N THR A 706 14.48 6.42 -10.22
CA THR A 706 13.62 7.57 -10.58
C THR A 706 13.46 8.50 -9.39
N THR A 707 13.77 9.79 -9.58
CA THR A 707 13.61 10.81 -8.52
C THR A 707 12.54 11.85 -8.85
N ASP A 708 12.01 11.80 -10.07
CA ASP A 708 10.90 12.60 -10.58
C ASP A 708 9.88 11.68 -11.28
N ILE A 709 8.76 12.24 -11.76
CA ILE A 709 7.78 11.48 -12.53
C ILE A 709 8.43 11.14 -13.87
N THR A 710 8.74 9.86 -14.06
CA THR A 710 9.51 9.37 -15.20
C THR A 710 8.57 8.80 -16.25
N SER A 711 8.47 9.52 -17.37
CA SER A 711 7.62 9.18 -18.51
C SER A 711 8.30 8.24 -19.52
N PHE A 712 7.60 7.22 -19.98
CA PHE A 712 7.96 6.40 -21.13
C PHE A 712 6.80 6.38 -22.13
N SER A 713 7.09 6.04 -23.38
CA SER A 713 6.09 5.88 -24.43
C SER A 713 6.06 4.44 -24.94
N GLU A 714 4.86 3.94 -25.24
CA GLU A 714 4.68 2.70 -26.00
C GLU A 714 5.03 2.87 -27.48
N ASN A 715 5.07 4.12 -27.97
CA ASN A 715 5.39 4.46 -29.34
C ASN A 715 6.91 4.72 -29.47
N PRO A 716 7.69 3.81 -30.10
CA PRO A 716 9.14 4.00 -30.27
C PRO A 716 9.51 5.23 -31.12
N TYR A 717 8.60 5.79 -31.92
CA TYR A 717 8.85 7.07 -32.61
C TYR A 717 8.99 8.24 -31.65
N MET A 718 8.36 8.20 -30.47
CA MET A 718 8.50 9.25 -29.45
C MET A 718 9.93 9.34 -28.90
N ALA A 719 10.65 8.21 -28.84
CA ALA A 719 12.05 8.20 -28.42
C ALA A 719 12.94 9.10 -29.31
N ARG A 720 12.67 9.15 -30.62
CA ARG A 720 13.37 10.04 -31.56
C ARG A 720 13.13 11.51 -31.21
N THR A 721 11.88 11.88 -30.94
CA THR A 721 11.48 13.26 -30.62
C THR A 721 12.20 13.78 -29.37
N PHE A 722 12.45 12.92 -28.39
CA PHE A 722 13.15 13.32 -27.15
C PHE A 722 14.67 13.12 -27.17
N ALA A 723 15.18 12.17 -27.95
CA ALA A 723 16.62 11.90 -28.03
C ALA A 723 17.38 12.80 -29.02
N SER A 724 16.67 13.58 -29.83
CA SER A 724 17.23 14.48 -30.84
C SER A 724 17.09 15.96 -30.42
N ASN A 725 17.58 16.86 -31.29
CA ASN A 725 17.38 18.31 -31.19
C ASN A 725 15.91 18.77 -31.32
N GLN A 726 14.95 17.86 -31.45
CA GLN A 726 13.53 18.18 -31.37
C GLN A 726 13.09 18.48 -29.93
N GLU A 727 13.80 17.97 -28.92
CA GLU A 727 13.61 18.29 -27.50
C GLU A 727 12.16 18.08 -26.99
N GLY A 728 11.39 17.18 -27.62
CA GLY A 728 9.98 16.96 -27.28
C GLY A 728 8.97 17.78 -28.08
N ILE A 729 9.43 18.68 -28.96
CA ILE A 729 8.54 19.41 -29.87
C ILE A 729 7.96 18.46 -30.90
N HIS A 730 6.64 18.51 -31.11
CA HIS A 730 5.93 17.70 -32.09
C HIS A 730 6.65 17.67 -33.44
N ALA A 731 6.71 16.47 -34.02
CA ALA A 731 7.41 16.21 -35.27
C ALA A 731 6.90 17.07 -36.44
N SER A 732 5.63 17.46 -36.42
CA SER A 732 5.01 18.37 -37.40
C SER A 732 5.45 19.84 -37.28
N ALA A 733 5.94 20.26 -36.12
CA ALA A 733 6.42 21.62 -35.84
C ALA A 733 7.95 21.77 -36.06
N THR A 734 8.65 20.68 -36.38
CA THR A 734 10.11 20.69 -36.58
C THR A 734 10.45 21.09 -38.02
N THR A 735 10.97 22.31 -38.22
CA THR A 735 11.44 22.77 -39.53
C THR A 735 12.95 22.55 -39.76
N ALA A 736 13.71 22.23 -38.71
CA ALA A 736 15.14 21.99 -38.78
C ALA A 736 15.47 20.50 -39.05
N PRO A 737 16.64 20.18 -39.65
CA PRO A 737 17.09 18.80 -39.75
C PRO A 737 17.22 18.15 -38.38
N ILE A 738 16.71 16.93 -38.24
CA ILE A 738 16.84 16.13 -37.02
C ILE A 738 18.31 15.77 -36.82
N ARG A 739 18.85 16.07 -35.63
CA ARG A 739 20.23 15.81 -35.26
C ARG A 739 20.30 15.12 -33.92
N PHE A 740 21.28 14.23 -33.82
CA PHE A 740 21.64 13.52 -32.60
C PHE A 740 23.09 13.86 -32.26
N ASP A 741 23.39 13.99 -30.98
CA ASP A 741 24.71 14.33 -30.49
C ASP A 741 25.19 13.29 -29.46
N ASP A 742 26.35 13.55 -28.86
CA ASP A 742 26.96 12.62 -27.91
C ASP A 742 26.18 12.50 -26.59
N THR A 743 25.22 13.40 -26.37
CA THR A 743 24.29 13.39 -25.23
C THR A 743 23.00 12.63 -25.52
N SER A 744 22.75 12.20 -26.76
CA SER A 744 21.56 11.43 -27.12
C SER A 744 21.54 10.03 -26.47
N VAL A 745 20.45 9.70 -25.80
CA VAL A 745 20.20 8.39 -25.15
C VAL A 745 18.78 7.91 -25.41
N VAL A 746 18.60 6.60 -25.50
CA VAL A 746 17.29 5.93 -25.52
C VAL A 746 17.29 4.82 -24.48
N PHE A 747 16.41 4.93 -23.51
CA PHE A 747 16.12 3.87 -22.54
C PHE A 747 15.05 2.95 -23.11
N VAL A 748 15.26 1.65 -22.95
CA VAL A 748 14.34 0.60 -23.40
C VAL A 748 13.99 -0.27 -22.21
N LEU A 749 12.70 -0.37 -21.92
CA LEU A 749 12.13 -1.32 -20.96
C LEU A 749 11.35 -2.38 -21.74
N PRO A 750 11.88 -3.61 -21.88
CA PRO A 750 11.17 -4.69 -22.56
C PRO A 750 9.84 -5.04 -21.85
N GLU A 751 8.89 -5.59 -22.60
CA GLU A 751 7.67 -6.15 -22.01
C GLU A 751 8.01 -7.17 -20.92
N LYS A 752 7.22 -7.21 -19.85
CA LYS A 752 7.42 -8.11 -18.70
C LYS A 752 8.73 -7.98 -17.93
N ASP A 753 9.56 -6.98 -18.22
CA ASP A 753 10.77 -6.64 -17.45
C ASP A 753 10.55 -5.45 -16.49
N TYR A 754 9.30 -5.02 -16.29
CA TYR A 754 8.89 -4.00 -15.32
C TYR A 754 7.51 -4.31 -14.72
N LEU A 755 7.18 -3.73 -13.56
CA LEU A 755 5.92 -3.94 -12.80
C LEU A 755 5.12 -2.65 -12.62
N ASN A 756 5.76 -1.49 -12.56
CA ASN A 756 5.13 -0.30 -11.98
C ASN A 756 4.75 0.81 -12.97
N ALA A 757 4.74 0.52 -14.28
CA ALA A 757 4.28 1.49 -15.26
C ALA A 757 2.75 1.66 -15.19
N VAL A 758 2.30 2.91 -15.20
CA VAL A 758 0.88 3.28 -15.23
C VAL A 758 0.56 3.92 -16.58
N PRO A 759 -0.31 3.30 -17.41
CA PRO A 759 -0.74 3.87 -18.70
C PRO A 759 -1.70 5.04 -18.48
N VAL A 760 -1.25 6.26 -18.77
CA VAL A 760 -2.00 7.50 -18.47
C VAL A 760 -2.51 8.22 -19.71
N ALA A 761 -2.17 7.76 -20.92
CA ALA A 761 -2.52 8.40 -22.17
C ALA A 761 -4.04 8.67 -22.32
N PRO A 762 -4.96 7.77 -21.92
CA PRO A 762 -6.41 8.04 -22.02
C PRO A 762 -6.87 9.29 -21.28
N PHE A 763 -6.14 9.71 -20.23
CA PHE A 763 -6.44 10.88 -19.41
C PHE A 763 -5.57 12.10 -19.76
N SER A 764 -4.62 11.93 -20.68
CA SER A 764 -3.60 12.92 -21.02
C SER A 764 -4.16 14.02 -21.92
N ALA A 765 -3.66 15.24 -21.75
CA ALA A 765 -3.86 16.32 -22.71
C ALA A 765 -3.09 16.10 -24.03
N ASN A 766 -2.06 15.24 -24.02
CA ASN A 766 -1.25 14.84 -25.17
C ASN A 766 -1.34 13.32 -25.40
N PRO A 767 -2.53 12.82 -25.79
CA PRO A 767 -2.79 11.38 -25.94
C PRO A 767 -1.87 10.69 -26.95
N GLU A 768 -1.37 11.45 -27.93
CA GLU A 768 -0.50 10.95 -29.00
C GLU A 768 0.87 10.47 -28.50
N GLU A 769 1.30 10.87 -27.31
CA GLU A 769 2.56 10.37 -26.74
C GLU A 769 2.46 8.91 -26.27
N ALA A 770 1.24 8.37 -26.11
CA ALA A 770 1.01 7.03 -25.57
C ALA A 770 1.80 6.78 -24.28
N GLU A 771 1.70 7.75 -23.37
CA GLU A 771 2.50 7.83 -22.16
C GLU A 771 2.15 6.74 -21.14
N ALA A 772 3.18 6.13 -20.57
CA ALA A 772 3.13 5.35 -19.35
C ALA A 772 4.17 5.89 -18.36
N ILE A 773 3.74 6.19 -17.13
CA ILE A 773 4.59 6.85 -16.14
C ILE A 773 5.02 5.90 -15.03
N PHE A 774 6.20 6.19 -14.48
CA PHE A 774 6.71 5.67 -13.21
C PHE A 774 6.78 6.84 -12.23
N LEU A 775 6.26 6.64 -11.03
CA LEU A 775 6.41 7.61 -9.94
C LEU A 775 7.89 7.64 -9.46
N PRO A 776 8.32 8.62 -8.67
CA PRO A 776 9.61 8.55 -7.99
C PRO A 776 9.68 7.30 -7.10
N GLY A 777 10.86 6.67 -6.99
CA GLY A 777 11.06 5.51 -6.12
C GLY A 777 11.26 4.17 -6.81
N HIS A 778 11.31 4.12 -8.14
CA HIS A 778 11.51 2.88 -8.89
C HIS A 778 12.98 2.69 -9.27
N TYR A 779 13.46 1.45 -9.14
CA TYR A 779 14.85 1.08 -9.39
C TYR A 779 14.94 0.23 -10.66
N PHE A 780 15.94 0.52 -11.49
CA PHE A 780 16.17 -0.17 -12.75
C PHE A 780 17.61 -0.66 -12.84
N ARG A 781 17.81 -1.97 -12.96
CA ARG A 781 19.12 -2.50 -13.30
C ARG A 781 19.40 -2.29 -14.79
N ILE A 782 20.61 -1.86 -15.09
CA ILE A 782 21.09 -1.76 -16.46
C ILE A 782 21.47 -3.16 -16.96
N GLU A 783 20.77 -3.65 -17.98
CA GLU A 783 21.02 -4.95 -18.60
C GLU A 783 22.07 -4.87 -19.70
N SER A 784 22.00 -3.84 -20.53
CA SER A 784 23.02 -3.57 -21.55
C SER A 784 23.15 -2.08 -21.85
N ILE A 785 24.36 -1.70 -22.27
CA ILE A 785 24.71 -0.37 -22.76
C ILE A 785 25.34 -0.55 -24.14
N GLU A 786 24.69 -0.04 -25.16
CA GLU A 786 25.11 -0.18 -26.56
C GLU A 786 25.10 1.20 -27.23
N GLN A 787 26.05 1.45 -28.11
CA GLN A 787 25.96 2.60 -29.02
C GLN A 787 25.22 2.16 -30.28
N VAL A 788 24.07 2.76 -30.57
CA VAL A 788 23.35 2.51 -31.82
C VAL A 788 23.78 3.55 -32.83
N LEU A 789 24.26 3.09 -33.99
CA LEU A 789 24.69 3.95 -35.09
C LEU A 789 23.85 3.63 -36.33
N GLY A 790 23.14 4.64 -36.84
CA GLY A 790 22.41 4.58 -38.10
C GLY A 790 22.98 5.54 -39.15
N THR A 791 22.29 5.66 -40.28
CA THR A 791 22.74 6.52 -41.38
C THR A 791 22.75 8.02 -41.02
N PHE A 792 21.82 8.46 -40.17
CA PHE A 792 21.63 9.88 -39.81
C PHE A 792 21.44 10.12 -38.30
N TYR A 793 21.53 9.07 -37.49
CA TYR A 793 21.32 9.13 -36.04
C TYR A 793 22.39 8.36 -35.29
N GLN A 794 22.65 8.78 -34.05
CA GLN A 794 23.48 8.06 -33.10
C GLN A 794 22.97 8.30 -31.68
N PHE A 795 22.96 7.28 -30.82
CA PHE A 795 22.62 7.45 -29.41
C PHE A 795 23.13 6.28 -28.58
N MET A 796 23.13 6.44 -27.25
CA MET A 796 23.33 5.31 -26.32
C MET A 796 22.00 4.61 -26.07
N LYS A 797 21.88 3.32 -26.39
CA LYS A 797 20.76 2.47 -25.98
C LYS A 797 21.08 1.87 -24.62
N VAL A 798 20.23 2.14 -23.64
CA VAL A 798 20.33 1.56 -22.29
C VAL A 798 19.11 0.68 -22.07
N GLN A 799 19.32 -0.63 -22.05
CA GLN A 799 18.24 -1.57 -21.74
C GLN A 799 18.13 -1.74 -20.24
N LEU A 800 16.91 -1.59 -19.73
CA LEU A 800 16.60 -1.58 -18.31
C LEU A 800 15.72 -2.76 -17.95
N ARG A 801 15.81 -3.17 -16.68
CA ARG A 801 14.87 -4.07 -16.02
C ARG A 801 14.55 -3.53 -14.65
N GLU A 802 13.28 -3.48 -14.27
CA GLU A 802 12.89 -3.04 -12.94
C GLU A 802 13.37 -4.05 -11.88
N ILE A 803 13.82 -3.54 -10.73
CA ILE A 803 14.22 -4.28 -9.54
C ILE A 803 13.62 -3.61 -8.30
N GLU A 804 13.58 -4.32 -7.17
CA GLU A 804 12.91 -3.84 -5.95
C GLU A 804 13.72 -2.79 -5.18
N GLY A 805 15.04 -2.74 -5.39
CA GLY A 805 15.91 -1.86 -4.61
C GLY A 805 17.35 -1.85 -5.10
N PRO A 806 18.24 -1.14 -4.38
CA PRO A 806 19.66 -1.11 -4.72
C PRO A 806 20.33 -2.48 -4.56
N ILE A 807 21.36 -2.72 -5.37
CA ILE A 807 22.16 -3.94 -5.33
C ILE A 807 23.49 -3.67 -4.63
N GLU A 808 23.85 -4.49 -3.64
CA GLU A 808 25.11 -4.35 -2.91
C GLU A 808 26.31 -4.45 -3.87
N GLY A 809 27.28 -3.55 -3.71
CA GLY A 809 28.47 -3.47 -4.57
C GLY A 809 28.25 -2.88 -5.96
N ARG A 810 27.03 -2.41 -6.28
CA ARG A 810 26.69 -1.70 -7.52
C ARG A 810 26.41 -0.22 -7.26
N GLN A 811 26.62 0.60 -8.29
CA GLN A 811 26.32 2.02 -8.17
C GLN A 811 24.80 2.24 -8.18
N LEU A 812 24.34 3.19 -7.36
CA LEU A 812 22.96 3.67 -7.36
C LEU A 812 22.95 5.11 -7.86
N LEU A 813 22.42 5.30 -9.06
CA LEU A 813 22.51 6.56 -9.81
C LEU A 813 21.12 7.11 -10.12
N ASP A 814 20.95 8.42 -10.09
CA ASP A 814 19.74 9.07 -10.59
C ASP A 814 19.61 8.82 -12.10
N LEU A 815 18.45 8.32 -12.55
CA LEU A 815 18.22 7.97 -13.95
C LEU A 815 18.40 9.18 -14.89
N ARG A 816 18.05 10.37 -14.41
CA ARG A 816 18.09 11.62 -15.19
C ARG A 816 19.50 12.18 -15.28
N THR A 817 20.19 12.38 -14.16
CA THR A 817 21.49 13.06 -14.10
C THR A 817 22.69 12.13 -14.19
N GLY A 818 22.52 10.85 -13.85
CA GLY A 818 23.63 9.91 -13.68
C GLY A 818 24.46 10.14 -12.41
N GLU A 819 24.02 11.03 -11.50
CA GLU A 819 24.69 11.30 -10.23
C GLU A 819 24.33 10.26 -9.17
N ALA A 820 25.21 10.06 -8.18
CA ALA A 820 24.94 9.15 -7.07
C ALA A 820 23.71 9.59 -6.28
N PHE A 821 22.77 8.66 -6.06
CA PHE A 821 21.54 8.94 -5.33
C PHE A 821 21.68 8.63 -3.83
N SER A 822 21.10 9.50 -3.00
CA SER A 822 20.90 9.28 -1.58
C SER A 822 19.51 9.73 -1.17
N ARG A 823 18.76 8.83 -0.51
CA ARG A 823 17.44 9.14 0.05
C ARG A 823 17.49 10.33 1.01
N ALA A 824 18.51 10.41 1.87
CA ALA A 824 18.65 11.50 2.83
C ALA A 824 18.83 12.85 2.12
N GLN A 825 19.61 12.89 1.04
CA GLN A 825 19.77 14.11 0.24
C GLN A 825 18.49 14.47 -0.51
N TYR A 826 17.75 13.47 -1.02
CA TYR A 826 16.45 13.68 -1.65
C TYR A 826 15.43 14.26 -0.66
N ALA A 827 15.33 13.69 0.55
CA ALA A 827 14.46 14.18 1.62
C ALA A 827 14.81 15.62 2.02
N ALA A 828 16.10 15.91 2.19
CA ALA A 828 16.58 17.25 2.53
C ALA A 828 16.26 18.27 1.42
N ARG A 829 16.32 17.85 0.15
CA ARG A 829 15.96 18.69 -1.00
C ARG A 829 14.49 19.08 -1.00
N LEU A 830 13.58 18.13 -0.73
CA LEU A 830 12.13 18.41 -0.74
C LEU A 830 11.64 19.12 0.53
N GLY A 831 12.38 19.00 1.65
CA GLY A 831 12.03 19.63 2.91
C GLY A 831 10.97 18.88 3.72
N SER A 832 10.77 19.31 4.97
CA SER A 832 9.90 18.62 5.94
C SER A 832 8.41 18.63 5.56
N SER A 833 7.94 19.65 4.84
CA SER A 833 6.55 19.71 4.35
C SER A 833 6.22 18.58 3.37
N ALA A 834 7.22 18.01 2.69
CA ALA A 834 7.06 16.91 1.73
C ALA A 834 7.52 15.56 2.30
N GLN A 835 7.64 15.42 3.62
CA GLN A 835 8.07 14.16 4.26
C GLN A 835 7.16 13.00 3.88
N GLN A 836 5.83 13.21 3.84
CA GLN A 836 4.88 12.17 3.44
C GLN A 836 5.11 11.69 2.00
N LEU A 837 5.41 12.59 1.06
CA LEU A 837 5.76 12.21 -0.30
C LEU A 837 7.07 11.42 -0.34
N THR A 838 8.06 11.83 0.45
CA THR A 838 9.35 11.13 0.54
C THR A 838 9.21 9.72 1.09
N GLU A 839 8.43 9.52 2.17
CA GLU A 839 8.15 8.19 2.70
C GLU A 839 7.32 7.34 1.73
N ARG A 840 6.44 7.97 0.94
CA ARG A 840 5.63 7.26 -0.06
C ARG A 840 6.45 6.79 -1.25
N PHE A 841 7.39 7.61 -1.75
CA PHE A 841 8.26 7.25 -2.88
C PHE A 841 9.43 6.35 -2.45
N PHE A 842 10.02 6.63 -1.29
CA PHE A 842 11.18 5.91 -0.76
C PHE A 842 10.88 5.48 0.69
N PRO A 843 10.05 4.45 0.89
CA PRO A 843 9.70 3.98 2.22
C PRO A 843 10.93 3.47 2.97
N THR A 844 11.05 3.86 4.24
CA THR A 844 12.06 3.30 5.13
C THR A 844 11.61 1.91 5.59
N PRO A 845 12.46 0.87 5.59
CA PRO A 845 12.08 -0.42 6.15
C PRO A 845 11.68 -0.23 7.62
N ALA A 846 10.45 -0.63 7.96
CA ALA A 846 10.02 -0.69 9.35
C ALA A 846 10.84 -1.76 10.07
N PHE A 847 11.55 -1.38 11.13
CA PHE A 847 12.33 -2.30 11.98
C PHE A 847 11.47 -2.94 13.06
#